data_AF-A0A358DPV6-F1
#
_entry.id   AF-A0A358DPV6-F1
#
_cell.length_a   1.000
_cell.length_b   1.000
_cell.length_c   1.000
_cell.angle_alpha   90.00
_cell.angle_beta   90.00
_cell.angle_gamma   90.00
#
_symmetry.space_group_name_H-M   'P 1'
#
loop_
_entity.id
_entity.type
_entity.pdbx_description
1 polymer ?
#
loop_
_entity_poly.entity_id
_entity_poly.type
_entity_poly.pdbx_seq_one_letter_code
_entity_poly.pdbx_strand_id
1 'polypeptide(L)'
;MKKIIILGGLFSTICACDLRGLPEGLAPTPAGEGASVIFNLDASPLPEIPFPNDLATRIDPTSPTGRRLNITKEAPTEVEREVREKADLLDGFGTYSPISVAFDRPLDLCEIVTRHHGEDDFTNDAVYVVDLETGEPALLDLNRGFFPYLLPGRNNGDAPDQVTNRYYGNDPRAQASTIVFDDHPEAPGEDSDGDGVQDTRFDLPDCDGAHWRYPENTIWEAETNTLLIRPIRPLQPGKTYAVLLTNRLKDMNGHGVRSPFPWINHPRQTAALKSLEGHLDNLGITLSELSFAWTFTTQSGRDDLKVIRAGMYGSGPLKALHDAFPPDLQSLHAFFTDPVTAGSPFDAQPHLASGAHIARVVSEVNQTEQLIEEGSAGRSLLASMENISHFISGSFISPNFLVDKDGLAAEGCATPLPPHGNRSPATKDCEVPHDDDENFVVDRHSGEMVVGEGRVTFWCAIPQARFKRPGDAAFPVSIYGHGYGSTRFEMLGFAGFHARFGIATCSTDVFGHGLAIPPALLGVLNRITEDVHAEGLLAALTDGRARDLNNDGEKDSGGDYWTADTFHTRDVVRQSVVDWMHFIRLLRSFDGQRQMSVSILNPDGSEGHLDGLAGDFDGDGSIDIGGPDSEYYAWGQSMGGIISGSFAGVEQALTAAAPTAGAGGLLDVGVRSIQGGVKEAVHLRFMAVLLEGVPHRDDLTRLRFWVPNVNDDERVEVAEVAGIVAGDRIRISNLANGEADEVVARDQGDGRVIFRAHVGADAMRAVDRRKVFELDPGPSGLVEPYVLNDDNFPAGLTLETLGDPLKIEIIGADGTLKQTIDAFGPLTDANGATLALRSSFQGLIYDNGLSLHAPGRGLGKYRSTPDYRRFVAISQTILDPADPINFAPLYLGEPVDYDDATPGTAVMVIPTAGDMNVPVNTAFAMATAAGILPLTEAEAPAAYAHYGRSPAQAAADAFALEAVVRKRRWTQGDRGARPVWTAESNPGGIQFDVDDLDMRRDRFHAPDFEELGVLCKGDTSHPSCRYAWSCGDANNPCKPLREFTGQLLADGRTSALRVPMLNVEGQHGFLYPEPDRRLNGGFDTYGFMVNLIGDFFASGGKSLRQEVCMNVIPATIVSTCTYPLTCEADGSPCDSPGPEGCGEGNACLQADEGICATGASASETPVTCRNDETCALSFPYGVLDPNDPAQTPVGADQDSIDNHVCEWIKSLGASE
;
A
#
# COMPACT_ATOMS: atom_id res chain seq x y z
N MET A 1 -49.28 -36.55 -59.19
CA MET A 1 -50.59 -36.31 -59.86
C MET A 1 -51.41 -35.37 -58.98
N LYS A 2 -52.20 -34.43 -59.57
CA LYS A 2 -53.27 -33.56 -58.99
C LYS A 2 -53.02 -32.94 -57.59
N LYS A 3 -52.84 -31.62 -57.40
CA LYS A 3 -53.65 -30.40 -57.70
C LYS A 3 -54.70 -30.00 -56.64
N ILE A 4 -54.43 -28.86 -55.98
CA ILE A 4 -55.29 -27.68 -55.71
C ILE A 4 -56.47 -27.84 -54.71
N ILE A 5 -56.54 -26.95 -53.69
CA ILE A 5 -57.57 -25.88 -53.51
C ILE A 5 -57.11 -24.86 -52.46
N ILE A 6 -57.51 -23.60 -52.64
CA ILE A 6 -57.24 -22.41 -51.82
C ILE A 6 -58.59 -21.82 -51.36
N LEU A 7 -58.56 -21.03 -50.27
CA LEU A 7 -59.56 -20.03 -49.83
C LEU A 7 -60.77 -20.48 -49.00
N GLY A 8 -61.14 -19.63 -48.02
CA GLY A 8 -62.45 -19.63 -47.34
C GLY A 8 -62.35 -19.52 -45.82
N GLY A 9 -62.22 -18.30 -45.28
CA GLY A 9 -62.03 -18.08 -43.84
C GLY A 9 -63.32 -17.90 -43.03
N LEU A 10 -63.18 -17.91 -41.71
CA LEU A 10 -64.11 -17.26 -40.78
C LEU A 10 -63.30 -16.44 -39.76
N PHE A 11 -63.69 -15.18 -39.54
CA PHE A 11 -62.98 -14.21 -38.71
C PHE A 11 -63.54 -14.19 -37.27
N SER A 12 -62.77 -13.62 -36.34
CA SER A 12 -63.22 -13.06 -35.06
C SER A 12 -63.75 -14.00 -33.96
N THR A 13 -62.82 -14.59 -33.20
CA THR A 13 -62.81 -14.44 -31.73
C THR A 13 -61.37 -14.26 -31.27
N ILE A 14 -60.87 -13.01 -31.32
CA ILE A 14 -59.66 -12.65 -30.59
C ILE A 14 -60.07 -12.54 -29.12
N CYS A 15 -59.54 -13.42 -28.27
CA CYS A 15 -59.49 -13.13 -26.84
C CYS A 15 -58.60 -11.90 -26.69
N ALA A 16 -59.18 -10.78 -26.27
CA ALA A 16 -58.39 -9.66 -25.78
C ALA A 16 -57.72 -10.12 -24.47
N CYS A 17 -56.44 -10.48 -24.56
CA CYS A 17 -55.60 -10.51 -23.36
C CYS A 17 -55.61 -9.09 -22.79
N ASP A 18 -55.94 -8.96 -21.51
CA ASP A 18 -56.00 -7.67 -20.85
C ASP A 18 -54.58 -7.13 -20.66
N LEU A 19 -54.16 -6.22 -21.54
CA LEU A 19 -52.83 -5.61 -21.55
C LEU A 19 -52.60 -4.62 -20.38
N ARG A 20 -53.57 -4.45 -19.49
CA ARG A 20 -53.53 -3.54 -18.32
C ARG A 20 -52.71 -4.07 -17.13
N GLY A 21 -51.73 -4.93 -17.38
CA GLY A 21 -50.94 -5.61 -16.34
C GLY A 21 -49.47 -5.82 -16.68
N LEU A 22 -48.96 -5.22 -17.76
CA LEU A 22 -47.51 -5.15 -17.98
C LEU A 22 -46.90 -4.15 -16.99
N PRO A 23 -45.77 -4.48 -16.33
CA PRO A 23 -45.06 -3.53 -15.47
C PRO A 23 -44.66 -2.27 -16.24
N GLU A 24 -45.11 -1.11 -15.76
CA GLU A 24 -44.75 0.19 -16.31
C GLU A 24 -43.41 0.68 -15.72
N GLY A 25 -42.65 1.45 -16.52
CA GLY A 25 -41.47 2.17 -16.07
C GLY A 25 -41.81 3.56 -15.54
N LEU A 26 -40.79 4.29 -15.06
CA LEU A 26 -40.95 5.63 -14.48
C LEU A 26 -41.43 6.65 -15.54
N ALA A 27 -40.88 6.57 -16.76
CA ALA A 27 -41.32 7.34 -17.92
C ALA A 27 -41.09 6.56 -19.22
N PRO A 28 -41.86 6.82 -20.30
CA PRO A 28 -41.59 6.25 -21.62
C PRO A 28 -40.23 6.68 -22.16
N THR A 29 -39.50 5.77 -22.82
CA THR A 29 -38.22 6.10 -23.46
C THR A 29 -38.44 7.14 -24.57
N PRO A 30 -37.69 8.26 -24.58
CA PRO A 30 -37.76 9.24 -25.67
C PRO A 30 -37.50 8.61 -27.05
N ALA A 31 -38.21 9.10 -28.07
CA ALA A 31 -38.02 8.67 -29.45
C ALA A 31 -36.68 9.22 -30.01
N GLY A 32 -35.93 8.38 -30.73
CA GLY A 32 -34.65 8.75 -31.33
C GLY A 32 -33.88 7.54 -31.88
N GLU A 33 -32.73 7.78 -32.49
CA GLU A 33 -31.86 6.76 -33.12
C GLU A 33 -30.43 6.71 -32.53
N GLY A 34 -30.18 7.44 -31.43
CA GLY A 34 -28.89 7.48 -30.75
C GLY A 34 -28.52 6.18 -30.03
N ALA A 35 -27.28 6.13 -29.55
CA ALA A 35 -26.67 4.95 -28.93
C ALA A 35 -27.56 4.31 -27.85
N SER A 36 -27.81 3.01 -27.97
CA SER A 36 -28.57 2.26 -26.97
C SER A 36 -27.63 1.71 -25.91
N VAL A 37 -28.02 1.83 -24.64
CA VAL A 37 -27.36 1.09 -23.56
C VAL A 37 -27.47 -0.42 -23.83
N ILE A 38 -26.37 -1.15 -23.69
CA ILE A 38 -26.33 -2.62 -23.77
C ILE A 38 -26.94 -3.19 -22.48
N PHE A 39 -27.81 -4.19 -22.64
CA PHE A 39 -28.47 -4.83 -21.51
C PHE A 39 -28.85 -6.28 -21.85
N ASN A 40 -28.09 -7.23 -21.30
CA ASN A 40 -28.31 -8.67 -21.43
C ASN A 40 -28.10 -9.36 -20.07
N LEU A 41 -29.19 -9.68 -19.36
CA LEU A 41 -29.14 -10.42 -18.10
C LEU A 41 -28.77 -11.90 -18.27
N ASP A 42 -28.92 -12.43 -19.48
CA ASP A 42 -28.69 -13.85 -19.82
C ASP A 42 -27.32 -14.05 -20.51
N ALA A 43 -26.42 -13.05 -20.44
CA ALA A 43 -25.04 -13.20 -20.89
C ALA A 43 -24.25 -14.16 -19.99
N SER A 44 -23.26 -14.83 -20.57
CA SER A 44 -22.45 -15.86 -19.91
C SER A 44 -20.96 -15.58 -20.16
N PRO A 45 -20.07 -15.71 -19.15
CA PRO A 45 -20.36 -16.20 -17.80
C PRO A 45 -21.09 -15.19 -16.90
N LEU A 46 -20.99 -13.88 -17.17
CA LEU A 46 -21.61 -12.83 -16.34
C LEU A 46 -22.56 -11.94 -17.16
N PRO A 47 -23.61 -11.36 -16.53
CA PRO A 47 -24.52 -10.41 -17.17
C PRO A 47 -23.84 -9.19 -17.79
N GLU A 48 -24.22 -8.82 -19.01
CA GLU A 48 -23.78 -7.59 -19.69
C GLU A 48 -24.83 -6.50 -19.48
N ILE A 49 -24.79 -5.87 -18.33
CA ILE A 49 -25.67 -4.76 -17.94
C ILE A 49 -24.82 -3.60 -17.40
N PRO A 50 -25.35 -2.37 -17.32
CA PRO A 50 -24.72 -1.31 -16.54
C PRO A 50 -24.47 -1.80 -15.12
N PHE A 51 -23.27 -1.59 -14.58
CA PHE A 51 -22.79 -2.16 -13.32
C PHE A 51 -22.18 -1.05 -12.44
N PRO A 52 -22.30 -1.08 -11.11
CA PRO A 52 -23.14 -1.96 -10.28
C PRO A 52 -24.64 -1.78 -10.55
N ASN A 53 -25.46 -2.79 -10.19
CA ASN A 53 -26.90 -2.79 -10.46
C ASN A 53 -27.70 -3.76 -9.59
N ASP A 54 -28.76 -3.27 -8.96
CA ASP A 54 -29.68 -4.05 -8.12
C ASP A 54 -30.33 -5.25 -8.82
N LEU A 55 -30.35 -5.31 -10.15
CA LEU A 55 -30.85 -6.48 -10.87
C LEU A 55 -29.89 -7.68 -10.82
N ALA A 56 -28.61 -7.44 -10.56
CA ALA A 56 -27.60 -8.45 -10.22
C ALA A 56 -27.53 -8.73 -8.71
N THR A 57 -28.63 -8.49 -7.97
CA THR A 57 -28.77 -8.82 -6.55
C THR A 57 -29.99 -9.70 -6.31
N ARG A 58 -29.92 -10.51 -5.25
CA ARG A 58 -31.08 -11.18 -4.64
C ARG A 58 -31.59 -10.36 -3.45
N ILE A 59 -32.89 -10.44 -3.18
CA ILE A 59 -33.48 -9.91 -1.94
C ILE A 59 -33.22 -10.91 -0.82
N ASP A 60 -32.62 -10.45 0.27
CA ASP A 60 -32.37 -11.23 1.49
C ASP A 60 -32.65 -10.36 2.72
N PRO A 61 -33.79 -10.52 3.41
CA PRO A 61 -34.12 -9.77 4.61
C PRO A 61 -33.23 -10.05 5.84
N THR A 62 -32.35 -11.05 5.78
CA THR A 62 -31.32 -11.28 6.81
C THR A 62 -30.02 -10.52 6.50
N SER A 63 -29.84 -10.11 5.25
CA SER A 63 -28.75 -9.25 4.86
C SER A 63 -29.00 -7.81 5.33
N PRO A 64 -27.99 -7.07 5.84
CA PRO A 64 -28.19 -5.76 6.44
C PRO A 64 -28.79 -4.68 5.53
N THR A 65 -28.52 -4.76 4.23
CA THR A 65 -29.09 -3.87 3.19
C THR A 65 -30.43 -4.35 2.65
N GLY A 66 -30.90 -5.53 3.09
CA GLY A 66 -31.99 -6.28 2.47
C GLY A 66 -31.61 -7.00 1.16
N ARG A 67 -30.32 -7.01 0.78
CA ARG A 67 -29.82 -7.59 -0.48
C ARG A 67 -28.55 -8.39 -0.30
N ARG A 68 -28.29 -9.31 -1.21
CA ARG A 68 -26.92 -9.81 -1.49
C ARG A 68 -26.65 -9.79 -2.98
N LEU A 69 -25.38 -9.75 -3.37
CA LEU A 69 -25.00 -9.98 -4.76
C LEU A 69 -25.56 -11.33 -5.26
N ASN A 70 -25.71 -11.48 -6.57
CA ASN A 70 -26.21 -12.70 -7.20
C ASN A 70 -25.27 -13.08 -8.35
N ILE A 71 -24.21 -13.79 -8.00
CA ILE A 71 -23.07 -14.09 -8.88
C ILE A 71 -23.11 -15.58 -9.23
N THR A 72 -22.86 -15.92 -10.50
CA THR A 72 -22.75 -17.33 -10.89
C THR A 72 -21.45 -17.94 -10.36
N LYS A 73 -21.60 -19.13 -9.80
CA LYS A 73 -20.51 -19.96 -9.24
C LYS A 73 -19.84 -20.84 -10.30
N GLU A 74 -20.34 -20.81 -11.54
CA GLU A 74 -19.72 -21.48 -12.69
C GLU A 74 -18.48 -20.69 -13.13
N ALA A 75 -17.30 -21.25 -12.91
CA ALA A 75 -16.02 -20.68 -13.33
C ALA A 75 -15.05 -21.78 -13.81
N PRO A 76 -14.08 -21.47 -14.68
CA PRO A 76 -13.13 -22.45 -15.22
C PRO A 76 -12.13 -22.97 -14.18
N THR A 77 -11.89 -22.22 -13.10
CA THR A 77 -10.96 -22.59 -12.03
C THR A 77 -11.64 -22.56 -10.65
N GLU A 78 -11.08 -23.31 -9.71
CA GLU A 78 -11.41 -23.30 -8.28
C GLU A 78 -11.18 -21.93 -7.66
N VAL A 79 -10.03 -21.31 -7.92
CA VAL A 79 -9.71 -19.96 -7.41
C VAL A 79 -10.78 -18.94 -7.81
N GLU A 80 -11.25 -18.96 -9.06
CA GLU A 80 -12.30 -18.04 -9.49
C GLU A 80 -13.66 -18.41 -8.87
N ARG A 81 -13.97 -19.70 -8.76
CA ARG A 81 -15.19 -20.21 -8.10
C ARG A 81 -15.24 -19.76 -6.63
N GLU A 82 -14.19 -19.97 -5.85
CA GLU A 82 -14.08 -19.56 -4.44
C GLU A 82 -14.34 -18.06 -4.28
N VAL A 83 -13.66 -17.20 -5.06
CA VAL A 83 -13.86 -15.75 -5.01
C VAL A 83 -15.30 -15.37 -5.36
N ARG A 84 -15.91 -16.02 -6.37
CA ARG A 84 -17.33 -15.80 -6.73
C ARG A 84 -18.29 -16.28 -5.64
N GLU A 85 -17.98 -17.37 -4.94
CA GLU A 85 -18.77 -17.86 -3.81
C GLU A 85 -18.70 -16.93 -2.60
N LYS A 86 -17.50 -16.43 -2.25
CA LYS A 86 -17.30 -15.40 -1.22
C LYS A 86 -18.02 -14.09 -1.62
N ALA A 87 -17.95 -13.67 -2.89
CA ALA A 87 -18.60 -12.46 -3.39
C ALA A 87 -20.14 -12.53 -3.44
N ASP A 88 -20.72 -13.71 -3.67
CA ASP A 88 -22.17 -13.95 -3.59
C ASP A 88 -22.76 -13.72 -2.17
N LEU A 89 -21.90 -13.60 -1.15
CA LEU A 89 -22.30 -13.29 0.23
C LEU A 89 -22.34 -11.79 0.55
N LEU A 90 -21.70 -10.92 -0.25
CA LEU A 90 -21.62 -9.48 0.01
C LEU A 90 -23.00 -8.82 0.07
N ASP A 91 -23.20 -7.90 1.02
CA ASP A 91 -24.49 -7.21 1.24
C ASP A 91 -24.76 -6.06 0.26
N GLY A 92 -23.81 -5.71 -0.61
CA GLY A 92 -24.03 -4.71 -1.65
C GLY A 92 -22.81 -4.55 -2.55
N PHE A 93 -22.82 -3.48 -3.34
CA PHE A 93 -21.71 -3.09 -4.20
C PHE A 93 -20.76 -2.12 -3.49
N GLY A 94 -19.58 -1.89 -4.07
CA GLY A 94 -18.61 -0.98 -3.48
C GLY A 94 -19.06 0.47 -3.39
N THR A 95 -18.53 1.18 -2.39
CA THR A 95 -18.70 2.62 -2.17
C THR A 95 -17.73 3.45 -3.00
N TYR A 96 -16.56 2.88 -3.36
CA TYR A 96 -15.52 3.55 -4.16
C TYR A 96 -15.18 2.82 -5.47
N SER A 97 -15.96 1.78 -5.80
CA SER A 97 -15.81 1.01 -7.04
C SER A 97 -16.20 1.79 -8.29
N PRO A 98 -15.56 1.54 -9.45
CA PRO A 98 -16.00 2.09 -10.73
C PRO A 98 -17.43 1.66 -11.10
N ILE A 99 -18.16 2.59 -11.71
CA ILE A 99 -19.46 2.38 -12.34
C ILE A 99 -19.24 2.33 -13.86
N SER A 100 -19.81 1.34 -14.55
CA SER A 100 -19.63 1.12 -15.98
C SER A 100 -20.96 1.01 -16.73
N VAL A 101 -21.01 1.54 -17.96
CA VAL A 101 -22.15 1.40 -18.87
C VAL A 101 -21.71 1.31 -20.32
N ALA A 102 -22.06 0.19 -20.97
CA ALA A 102 -21.73 -0.12 -22.37
C ALA A 102 -22.83 0.33 -23.34
N PHE A 103 -22.44 0.66 -24.57
CA PHE A 103 -23.35 1.16 -25.62
C PHE A 103 -23.19 0.41 -26.95
N ASP A 104 -24.25 0.34 -27.75
CA ASP A 104 -24.24 -0.33 -29.06
C ASP A 104 -23.36 0.34 -30.14
N ARG A 105 -22.78 1.51 -29.82
CA ARG A 105 -21.89 2.33 -30.67
C ARG A 105 -21.14 3.38 -29.83
N PRO A 106 -20.07 4.00 -30.36
CA PRO A 106 -19.32 5.04 -29.65
C PRO A 106 -20.12 6.29 -29.27
N LEU A 107 -19.73 6.91 -28.15
CA LEU A 107 -20.24 8.20 -27.68
C LEU A 107 -19.38 9.37 -28.15
N ASP A 108 -19.99 10.56 -28.26
CA ASP A 108 -19.25 11.81 -28.36
C ASP A 108 -18.70 12.18 -26.97
N LEU A 109 -17.42 11.88 -26.75
CA LEU A 109 -16.74 12.15 -25.48
C LEU A 109 -16.53 13.66 -25.23
N CYS A 110 -16.57 14.51 -26.27
CA CYS A 110 -16.39 15.95 -26.10
C CYS A 110 -17.59 16.62 -25.42
N GLU A 111 -18.80 16.05 -25.57
CA GLU A 111 -19.98 16.47 -24.80
C GLU A 111 -19.83 16.19 -23.29
N ILE A 112 -19.04 15.18 -22.88
CA ILE A 112 -18.78 14.88 -21.47
C ILE A 112 -17.91 15.97 -20.84
N VAL A 113 -16.71 16.22 -21.40
CA VAL A 113 -15.78 17.24 -20.88
C VAL A 113 -16.38 18.65 -20.91
N THR A 114 -17.17 18.98 -21.94
CA THR A 114 -17.85 20.29 -22.05
C THR A 114 -18.90 20.52 -20.94
N ARG A 115 -19.40 19.46 -20.31
CA ARG A 115 -20.47 19.53 -19.29
C ARG A 115 -19.95 19.34 -17.87
N HIS A 116 -19.16 18.28 -17.65
CA HIS A 116 -18.79 17.78 -16.33
C HIS A 116 -17.58 18.44 -15.66
N HIS A 117 -16.85 19.32 -16.36
CA HIS A 117 -15.57 19.87 -15.88
C HIS A 117 -15.72 21.23 -15.18
N GLY A 118 -16.96 21.66 -14.90
CA GLY A 118 -17.28 22.64 -13.86
C GLY A 118 -17.48 21.90 -12.54
N GLU A 119 -16.87 22.39 -11.46
CA GLU A 119 -16.69 21.57 -10.25
C GLU A 119 -17.98 21.26 -9.50
N ASP A 120 -18.91 22.23 -9.50
CA ASP A 120 -20.13 22.28 -8.69
C ASP A 120 -21.41 22.50 -9.53
N ASP A 121 -21.32 22.50 -10.87
CA ASP A 121 -22.47 22.76 -11.77
C ASP A 121 -23.15 21.47 -12.26
N PHE A 122 -23.84 20.81 -11.34
CA PHE A 122 -24.70 19.68 -11.68
C PHE A 122 -25.84 20.03 -12.66
N THR A 123 -26.16 21.31 -12.91
CA THR A 123 -27.35 21.67 -13.71
C THR A 123 -27.20 21.35 -15.20
N ASN A 124 -25.96 21.20 -15.68
CA ASN A 124 -25.62 20.96 -17.09
C ASN A 124 -25.11 19.54 -17.38
N ASP A 125 -24.87 18.75 -16.35
CA ASP A 125 -24.28 17.41 -16.42
C ASP A 125 -25.05 16.45 -17.34
N ALA A 126 -24.32 15.50 -17.92
CA ALA A 126 -24.87 14.46 -18.79
C ALA A 126 -25.22 13.17 -18.02
N VAL A 127 -24.49 12.90 -16.93
CA VAL A 127 -24.54 11.69 -16.10
C VAL A 127 -24.60 12.07 -14.62
N TYR A 128 -25.41 11.39 -13.81
CA TYR A 128 -25.51 11.65 -12.37
C TYR A 128 -25.45 10.35 -11.58
N VAL A 129 -24.89 10.40 -10.38
CA VAL A 129 -25.07 9.37 -9.34
C VAL A 129 -25.70 10.07 -8.15
N VAL A 130 -26.89 9.64 -7.72
CA VAL A 130 -27.75 10.38 -6.80
C VAL A 130 -28.19 9.47 -5.66
N ASP A 131 -28.02 9.91 -4.41
CA ASP A 131 -28.58 9.21 -3.25
C ASP A 131 -30.12 9.28 -3.31
N LEU A 132 -30.82 8.15 -3.27
CA LEU A 132 -32.28 8.11 -3.40
C LEU A 132 -33.05 8.50 -2.12
N GLU A 133 -32.37 8.67 -0.99
CA GLU A 133 -32.93 9.14 0.28
C GLU A 133 -32.80 10.66 0.43
N THR A 134 -31.64 11.24 0.10
CA THR A 134 -31.38 12.69 0.23
C THR A 134 -31.65 13.47 -1.06
N GLY A 135 -31.42 12.84 -2.22
CA GLY A 135 -31.39 13.50 -3.52
C GLY A 135 -30.08 14.24 -3.83
N GLU A 136 -29.04 14.03 -3.03
CA GLU A 136 -27.73 14.66 -3.24
C GLU A 136 -26.94 13.93 -4.33
N PRO A 137 -26.36 14.67 -5.31
CA PRO A 137 -25.48 14.09 -6.32
C PRO A 137 -24.05 13.86 -5.78
N ALA A 138 -23.43 12.77 -6.20
CA ALA A 138 -22.01 12.53 -5.98
C ALA A 138 -21.17 13.20 -7.08
N LEU A 139 -20.01 13.75 -6.70
CA LEU A 139 -19.01 14.26 -7.64
C LEU A 139 -18.30 13.11 -8.36
N LEU A 140 -18.22 13.20 -9.69
CA LEU A 140 -17.71 12.14 -10.57
C LEU A 140 -16.41 12.57 -11.24
N ASP A 141 -15.40 11.69 -11.25
CA ASP A 141 -14.27 11.82 -12.15
C ASP A 141 -14.67 11.29 -13.52
N LEU A 142 -14.93 12.23 -14.43
CA LEU A 142 -15.08 11.99 -15.86
C LEU A 142 -13.90 12.63 -16.61
N ASN A 143 -12.71 12.16 -16.27
CA ASN A 143 -11.40 12.62 -16.73
C ASN A 143 -11.04 14.05 -16.29
N ARG A 144 -11.41 14.34 -15.03
CA ARG A 144 -10.99 15.47 -14.21
C ARG A 144 -9.59 15.28 -13.60
N GLY A 145 -9.07 14.05 -13.59
CA GLY A 145 -7.67 13.73 -13.27
C GLY A 145 -7.40 13.19 -11.87
N PHE A 146 -8.42 12.65 -11.18
CA PHE A 146 -8.28 12.10 -9.84
C PHE A 146 -7.80 10.63 -9.85
N PHE A 147 -8.10 9.89 -10.91
CA PHE A 147 -7.71 8.47 -11.07
C PHE A 147 -6.73 8.24 -12.25
N PRO A 148 -5.46 8.68 -12.16
CA PRO A 148 -4.46 8.39 -13.18
C PRO A 148 -4.03 6.92 -13.14
N TYR A 149 -4.04 6.20 -14.26
CA TYR A 149 -3.56 4.80 -14.34
C TYR A 149 -2.09 4.65 -14.78
N LEU A 150 -1.33 5.75 -14.82
CA LEU A 150 0.04 5.73 -15.33
C LEU A 150 1.05 5.10 -14.36
N LEU A 151 2.03 4.45 -14.96
CA LEU A 151 3.16 3.79 -14.34
C LEU A 151 4.51 4.42 -14.80
N PRO A 152 5.58 4.40 -13.98
CA PRO A 152 6.92 4.80 -14.41
C PRO A 152 7.48 3.80 -15.43
N GLY A 153 8.05 4.21 -16.57
CA GLY A 153 8.45 3.28 -17.64
C GLY A 153 8.77 3.92 -19.00
N ARG A 154 9.76 3.37 -19.72
CA ARG A 154 10.36 3.68 -21.06
C ARG A 154 9.85 4.85 -21.93
N ASN A 155 8.55 5.11 -22.08
CA ASN A 155 8.04 6.38 -22.63
C ASN A 155 8.43 7.59 -21.74
N ASN A 156 8.92 7.29 -20.55
CA ASN A 156 9.36 8.18 -19.49
C ASN A 156 10.88 8.00 -19.26
N GLY A 157 11.68 7.82 -20.32
CA GLY A 157 13.13 8.11 -20.28
C GLY A 157 14.02 7.36 -19.26
N ASP A 158 13.64 6.17 -18.81
CA ASP A 158 14.51 5.31 -18.00
C ASP A 158 15.80 4.96 -18.76
N ALA A 159 16.91 4.79 -18.03
CA ALA A 159 18.19 4.42 -18.62
C ALA A 159 18.11 3.02 -19.29
N PRO A 160 18.80 2.81 -20.44
CA PRO A 160 18.63 1.62 -21.27
C PRO A 160 19.11 0.30 -20.65
N ASP A 161 19.76 0.35 -19.49
CA ASP A 161 20.25 -0.77 -18.68
C ASP A 161 19.23 -1.32 -17.69
N GLN A 162 18.14 -0.60 -17.37
CA GLN A 162 17.01 -1.11 -16.57
C GLN A 162 15.87 -1.69 -17.41
N VAL A 163 16.09 -1.91 -18.72
CA VAL A 163 15.11 -2.54 -19.61
C VAL A 163 15.13 -4.06 -19.46
N THR A 164 14.67 -4.55 -18.31
CA THR A 164 14.27 -5.94 -18.08
C THR A 164 12.75 -6.00 -17.85
N ASN A 165 12.16 -7.17 -18.07
CA ASN A 165 10.70 -7.34 -18.11
C ASN A 165 10.00 -6.73 -16.89
N ARG A 166 9.19 -5.67 -17.09
CA ARG A 166 8.47 -4.98 -16.01
C ARG A 166 7.63 -5.94 -15.16
N TYR A 167 6.89 -6.82 -15.85
CA TYR A 167 6.13 -7.89 -15.23
C TYR A 167 6.94 -9.19 -15.24
N TYR A 168 6.66 -10.10 -16.18
CA TYR A 168 7.31 -11.41 -16.25
C TYR A 168 8.01 -11.63 -17.59
N GLY A 169 8.68 -12.77 -17.73
CA GLY A 169 9.38 -13.16 -18.95
C GLY A 169 8.57 -13.06 -20.24
N ASN A 170 9.18 -12.51 -21.30
CA ASN A 170 8.58 -12.28 -22.62
C ASN A 170 7.27 -11.45 -22.64
N ASP A 171 7.12 -10.45 -21.76
CA ASP A 171 5.92 -9.60 -21.79
C ASP A 171 5.80 -8.81 -23.11
N PRO A 172 4.81 -9.09 -23.97
CA PRO A 172 4.60 -8.36 -25.24
C PRO A 172 4.36 -6.87 -25.01
N ARG A 173 3.78 -6.52 -23.86
CA ARG A 173 3.40 -5.16 -23.47
C ARG A 173 4.38 -4.58 -22.44
N ALA A 174 5.62 -5.10 -22.33
CA ALA A 174 6.63 -4.69 -21.33
C ALA A 174 6.92 -3.17 -21.28
N GLN A 175 6.58 -2.43 -22.33
CA GLN A 175 6.81 -0.99 -22.48
C GLN A 175 5.54 -0.14 -22.31
N ALA A 176 4.39 -0.77 -22.03
CA ALA A 176 3.12 -0.09 -21.82
C ALA A 176 3.18 0.86 -20.61
N SER A 177 2.48 1.99 -20.71
CA SER A 177 2.44 2.99 -19.64
C SER A 177 1.40 2.72 -18.56
N THR A 178 0.58 1.66 -18.72
CA THR A 178 -0.37 1.15 -17.73
C THR A 178 -0.55 -0.37 -17.86
N ILE A 179 -1.23 -0.97 -16.88
CA ILE A 179 -1.72 -2.37 -16.90
C ILE A 179 -3.23 -2.46 -17.21
N VAL A 180 -3.95 -1.34 -17.12
CA VAL A 180 -5.43 -1.29 -17.15
C VAL A 180 -6.00 -1.15 -18.57
N PHE A 181 -5.33 -0.38 -19.42
CA PHE A 181 -5.70 -0.17 -20.82
C PHE A 181 -4.53 -0.53 -21.72
N ASP A 182 -4.80 -1.00 -22.94
CA ASP A 182 -3.72 -1.11 -23.89
C ASP A 182 -3.40 0.24 -24.55
N ASP A 183 -2.10 0.52 -24.65
CA ASP A 183 -1.54 1.73 -25.27
C ASP A 183 -0.55 1.41 -26.40
N HIS A 184 -0.45 0.13 -26.78
CA HIS A 184 0.37 -0.38 -27.87
C HIS A 184 -0.47 -0.55 -29.16
N PRO A 185 -0.30 0.31 -30.18
CA PRO A 185 -1.03 0.16 -31.44
C PRO A 185 -0.43 -0.93 -32.32
N GLU A 186 -1.26 -1.88 -32.76
CA GLU A 186 -0.85 -3.00 -33.61
C GLU A 186 -1.13 -2.76 -35.10
N ALA A 187 -0.38 -3.44 -35.96
CA ALA A 187 -0.59 -3.38 -37.40
C ALA A 187 -1.87 -4.14 -37.83
N PRO A 188 -2.47 -3.83 -38.99
CA PRO A 188 -3.65 -4.55 -39.50
C PRO A 188 -3.41 -6.06 -39.66
N GLY A 189 -4.10 -6.87 -38.84
CA GLY A 189 -3.96 -8.33 -38.79
C GLY A 189 -2.74 -8.83 -38.00
N GLU A 190 -2.10 -7.96 -37.21
CA GLU A 190 -1.24 -8.33 -36.10
C GLU A 190 -2.10 -8.61 -34.85
N ASP A 191 -1.55 -9.45 -33.96
CA ASP A 191 -2.05 -9.78 -32.62
C ASP A 191 -0.76 -10.19 -31.89
N SER A 192 -0.17 -9.22 -31.19
CA SER A 192 1.24 -9.27 -30.76
C SER A 192 1.39 -9.61 -29.29
N ASP A 193 0.33 -9.60 -28.50
CA ASP A 193 0.28 -10.21 -27.18
C ASP A 193 -0.48 -11.54 -27.13
N GLY A 194 -1.36 -11.83 -28.09
CA GLY A 194 -2.04 -13.12 -28.22
C GLY A 194 -3.42 -13.16 -27.57
N ASP A 195 -4.03 -12.01 -27.25
CA ASP A 195 -5.35 -11.96 -26.59
C ASP A 195 -6.53 -12.22 -27.55
N GLY A 196 -6.26 -12.22 -28.88
CA GLY A 196 -7.24 -12.44 -29.94
C GLY A 196 -7.92 -11.17 -30.47
N VAL A 197 -7.54 -10.00 -29.96
CA VAL A 197 -7.95 -8.66 -30.42
C VAL A 197 -6.80 -8.03 -31.22
N GLN A 198 -7.13 -7.20 -32.21
CA GLN A 198 -6.11 -6.35 -32.83
C GLN A 198 -6.16 -4.98 -32.15
N ASP A 199 -5.13 -4.67 -31.36
CA ASP A 199 -5.12 -3.48 -30.52
C ASP A 199 -4.97 -2.18 -31.33
N THR A 200 -5.72 -1.15 -30.92
CA THR A 200 -5.55 0.20 -31.43
C THR A 200 -5.49 1.19 -30.27
N ARG A 201 -4.40 1.96 -30.20
CA ARG A 201 -4.25 3.03 -29.22
C ARG A 201 -5.43 4.01 -29.30
N PHE A 202 -6.17 4.13 -28.21
CA PHE A 202 -7.26 5.11 -28.08
C PHE A 202 -6.74 6.45 -27.56
N ASP A 203 -6.56 7.42 -28.45
CA ASP A 203 -6.31 8.81 -28.08
C ASP A 203 -7.62 9.57 -27.84
N LEU A 204 -7.67 10.39 -26.78
CA LEU A 204 -8.83 11.25 -26.51
C LEU A 204 -9.02 12.28 -27.64
N PRO A 205 -10.27 12.59 -28.03
CA PRO A 205 -10.54 13.54 -29.10
C PRO A 205 -10.17 14.98 -28.71
N ASP A 206 -9.79 15.81 -29.69
CA ASP A 206 -9.69 17.26 -29.52
C ASP A 206 -11.09 17.87 -29.52
N CYS A 207 -11.40 18.69 -28.52
CA CYS A 207 -12.76 19.13 -28.19
C CYS A 207 -12.98 20.64 -28.40
N ASP A 208 -12.38 21.19 -29.46
CA ASP A 208 -12.64 22.54 -30.01
C ASP A 208 -12.67 23.68 -28.96
N GLY A 209 -11.80 23.59 -27.95
CA GLY A 209 -11.63 24.59 -26.89
C GLY A 209 -12.19 24.18 -25.51
N ALA A 210 -12.97 23.11 -25.43
CA ALA A 210 -13.04 22.31 -24.21
C ALA A 210 -11.73 21.50 -24.09
N HIS A 211 -11.23 21.32 -22.88
CA HIS A 211 -9.95 20.66 -22.63
C HIS A 211 -10.08 19.62 -21.53
N TRP A 212 -9.64 18.40 -21.84
CA TRP A 212 -9.39 17.38 -20.85
C TRP A 212 -8.47 17.92 -19.76
N ARG A 213 -8.85 17.75 -18.49
CA ARG A 213 -8.01 18.11 -17.32
C ARG A 213 -6.76 17.22 -17.29
N TYR A 214 -6.95 15.95 -17.62
CA TYR A 214 -5.90 14.94 -17.72
C TYR A 214 -5.92 14.31 -19.12
N PRO A 215 -4.79 14.25 -19.85
CA PRO A 215 -4.78 13.87 -21.28
C PRO A 215 -4.71 12.35 -21.50
N GLU A 216 -4.48 11.56 -20.45
CA GLU A 216 -4.62 10.12 -20.51
C GLU A 216 -6.09 9.70 -20.42
N ASN A 217 -6.47 8.66 -21.17
CA ASN A 217 -7.82 8.12 -21.12
C ASN A 217 -8.05 7.34 -19.81
N THR A 218 -9.03 7.79 -19.02
CA THR A 218 -9.44 7.17 -17.76
C THR A 218 -10.92 6.81 -17.71
N ILE A 219 -11.68 7.14 -18.78
CA ILE A 219 -13.16 7.13 -18.80
C ILE A 219 -13.80 6.30 -19.89
N TRP A 220 -13.05 5.87 -20.90
CA TRP A 220 -13.63 5.18 -22.05
C TRP A 220 -12.91 3.88 -22.34
N GLU A 221 -13.64 2.79 -22.32
CA GLU A 221 -13.17 1.49 -22.79
C GLU A 221 -13.64 1.34 -24.25
N ALA A 222 -12.69 1.35 -25.18
CA ALA A 222 -12.95 1.47 -26.61
C ALA A 222 -13.39 0.15 -27.28
N GLU A 223 -12.97 -1.00 -26.75
CA GLU A 223 -13.25 -2.32 -27.33
C GLU A 223 -14.74 -2.67 -27.19
N THR A 224 -15.32 -2.40 -26.02
CA THR A 224 -16.72 -2.68 -25.67
C THR A 224 -17.64 -1.46 -25.71
N ASN A 225 -17.12 -0.28 -26.08
CA ASN A 225 -17.83 1.00 -26.03
C ASN A 225 -18.42 1.31 -24.64
N THR A 226 -17.60 1.18 -23.60
CA THR A 226 -18.02 1.32 -22.20
C THR A 226 -17.55 2.65 -21.61
N LEU A 227 -18.50 3.45 -21.13
CA LEU A 227 -18.22 4.61 -20.28
C LEU A 227 -17.92 4.12 -18.86
N LEU A 228 -16.80 4.59 -18.32
CA LEU A 228 -16.34 4.36 -16.96
C LEU A 228 -16.50 5.66 -16.16
N ILE A 229 -17.11 5.54 -14.98
CA ILE A 229 -17.47 6.63 -14.07
C ILE A 229 -16.90 6.26 -12.70
N ARG A 230 -16.16 7.16 -12.04
CA ARG A 230 -15.68 6.94 -10.67
C ARG A 230 -16.15 8.06 -9.74
N PRO A 231 -16.70 7.76 -8.55
CA PRO A 231 -17.01 8.80 -7.57
C PRO A 231 -15.71 9.32 -6.94
N ILE A 232 -15.56 10.64 -6.77
CA ILE A 232 -14.31 11.23 -6.27
C ILE A 232 -14.17 11.06 -4.74
N ARG A 233 -15.32 11.02 -4.03
CA ARG A 233 -15.44 10.58 -2.63
C ARG A 233 -16.11 9.20 -2.57
N PRO A 234 -15.87 8.39 -1.52
CA PRO A 234 -16.65 7.19 -1.29
C PRO A 234 -18.12 7.55 -1.10
N LEU A 235 -19.00 6.76 -1.72
CA LEU A 235 -20.43 6.83 -1.49
C LEU A 235 -20.76 6.37 -0.06
N GLN A 236 -21.91 6.78 0.46
CA GLN A 236 -22.33 6.39 1.81
C GLN A 236 -22.61 4.88 1.88
N PRO A 237 -22.10 4.14 2.90
CA PRO A 237 -22.38 2.72 3.06
C PRO A 237 -23.86 2.42 3.32
N GLY A 238 -24.35 1.30 2.81
CA GLY A 238 -25.73 0.81 3.03
C GLY A 238 -26.83 1.67 2.40
N LYS A 239 -26.51 2.56 1.46
CA LYS A 239 -27.47 3.45 0.78
C LYS A 239 -27.81 2.96 -0.62
N THR A 240 -28.99 3.31 -1.12
CA THR A 240 -29.38 3.03 -2.51
C THR A 240 -29.20 4.28 -3.36
N TYR A 241 -28.36 4.17 -4.38
CA TYR A 241 -28.10 5.21 -5.36
C TYR A 241 -28.85 4.92 -6.65
N ALA A 242 -29.13 5.97 -7.41
CA ALA A 242 -29.53 5.87 -8.81
C ALA A 242 -28.47 6.50 -9.72
N VAL A 243 -28.14 5.81 -10.81
CA VAL A 243 -27.37 6.39 -11.90
C VAL A 243 -28.34 6.88 -12.97
N LEU A 244 -28.19 8.14 -13.38
CA LEU A 244 -29.07 8.80 -14.35
C LEU A 244 -28.26 9.18 -15.59
N LEU A 245 -28.66 8.68 -16.76
CA LEU A 245 -28.17 9.14 -18.06
C LEU A 245 -29.21 10.07 -18.67
N THR A 246 -28.80 11.29 -19.02
CA THR A 246 -29.68 12.26 -19.69
C THR A 246 -29.56 12.19 -21.21
N ASN A 247 -30.50 12.83 -21.89
CA ASN A 247 -30.47 13.05 -23.33
C ASN A 247 -29.32 13.98 -23.78
N ARG A 248 -28.53 14.53 -22.84
CA ARG A 248 -27.35 15.37 -23.08
C ARG A 248 -26.11 14.52 -23.37
N LEU A 249 -26.05 13.28 -22.90
CA LEU A 249 -25.05 12.30 -23.33
C LEU A 249 -25.35 11.92 -24.79
N LYS A 250 -24.38 12.05 -25.69
CA LYS A 250 -24.57 11.93 -27.15
C LYS A 250 -23.82 10.77 -27.78
N ASP A 251 -24.37 10.22 -28.87
CA ASP A 251 -23.62 9.44 -29.84
C ASP A 251 -22.80 10.34 -30.78
N MET A 252 -21.90 9.76 -31.57
CA MET A 252 -21.08 10.47 -32.58
C MET A 252 -21.88 11.19 -33.69
N ASN A 253 -23.22 11.11 -33.70
CA ASN A 253 -24.10 11.82 -34.62
C ASN A 253 -24.87 12.97 -33.92
N GLY A 254 -24.62 13.23 -32.64
CA GLY A 254 -25.31 14.23 -31.83
C GLY A 254 -26.68 13.80 -31.30
N HIS A 255 -27.08 12.53 -31.45
CA HIS A 255 -28.31 12.01 -30.89
C HIS A 255 -28.13 11.65 -29.42
N GLY A 256 -29.13 11.96 -28.58
CA GLY A 256 -29.10 11.53 -27.17
C GLY A 256 -29.12 10.00 -27.04
N VAL A 257 -28.38 9.45 -26.07
CA VAL A 257 -28.41 8.02 -25.73
C VAL A 257 -29.82 7.54 -25.38
N ARG A 258 -30.06 6.23 -25.43
CA ARG A 258 -31.40 5.64 -25.26
C ARG A 258 -31.41 4.41 -24.36
N SER A 259 -32.51 4.26 -23.62
CA SER A 259 -32.86 3.00 -22.96
C SER A 259 -33.12 1.87 -23.97
N PRO A 260 -32.70 0.62 -23.68
CA PRO A 260 -33.04 -0.55 -24.48
C PRO A 260 -34.49 -1.01 -24.27
N PHE A 261 -35.21 -0.44 -23.30
CA PHE A 261 -36.60 -0.76 -23.00
C PHE A 261 -37.58 0.28 -23.58
N PRO A 262 -38.90 -0.01 -23.62
CA PRO A 262 -39.94 0.99 -23.87
C PRO A 262 -40.02 2.11 -22.82
N TRP A 263 -39.34 1.95 -21.69
CA TRP A 263 -39.29 2.89 -20.58
C TRP A 263 -37.84 3.28 -20.24
N ILE A 264 -37.62 4.43 -19.61
CA ILE A 264 -36.28 4.90 -19.22
C ILE A 264 -35.57 4.03 -18.17
N ASN A 265 -36.19 2.95 -17.68
CA ASN A 265 -35.59 2.04 -16.71
C ASN A 265 -36.13 0.61 -16.91
N HIS A 266 -35.42 -0.38 -16.37
CA HIS A 266 -35.96 -1.72 -16.28
C HIS A 266 -37.14 -1.76 -15.27
N PRO A 267 -38.33 -2.30 -15.60
CA PRO A 267 -39.52 -2.15 -14.76
C PRO A 267 -39.43 -2.70 -13.32
N ARG A 268 -38.53 -3.67 -13.05
CA ARG A 268 -38.26 -4.16 -11.68
C ARG A 268 -37.69 -3.06 -10.75
N GLN A 269 -37.10 -1.99 -11.28
CA GLN A 269 -36.51 -0.88 -10.50
C GLN A 269 -37.43 0.35 -10.37
N THR A 270 -38.57 0.40 -11.06
CA THR A 270 -39.48 1.56 -11.06
C THR A 270 -39.92 1.97 -9.65
N ALA A 271 -40.12 1.00 -8.74
CA ALA A 271 -40.54 1.27 -7.38
C ALA A 271 -39.46 2.00 -6.55
N ALA A 272 -38.19 1.68 -6.75
CA ALA A 272 -37.06 2.33 -6.06
C ALA A 272 -36.78 3.71 -6.68
N LEU A 273 -36.74 3.79 -8.01
CA LEU A 273 -36.51 5.04 -8.75
C LEU A 273 -37.59 6.12 -8.56
N LYS A 274 -38.72 5.79 -7.90
CA LYS A 274 -39.85 6.71 -7.76
C LYS A 274 -39.53 7.94 -6.88
N SER A 275 -38.59 7.86 -5.94
CA SER A 275 -38.21 9.04 -5.15
C SER A 275 -37.60 10.16 -6.00
N LEU A 276 -36.97 9.83 -7.14
CA LEU A 276 -36.37 10.81 -8.07
C LEU A 276 -37.34 11.92 -8.48
N GLU A 277 -38.64 11.65 -8.61
CA GLU A 277 -39.65 12.68 -8.94
C GLU A 277 -39.62 13.89 -7.97
N GLY A 278 -39.15 13.69 -6.73
CA GLY A 278 -38.97 14.75 -5.73
C GLY A 278 -37.57 15.37 -5.67
N HIS A 279 -36.60 14.84 -6.42
CA HIS A 279 -35.19 15.26 -6.36
C HIS A 279 -34.65 15.84 -7.68
N LEU A 280 -35.25 15.53 -8.84
CA LEU A 280 -34.76 16.01 -10.15
C LEU A 280 -34.67 17.55 -10.26
N ASP A 281 -35.57 18.29 -9.59
CA ASP A 281 -35.55 19.76 -9.54
C ASP A 281 -34.24 20.30 -8.92
N ASN A 282 -33.63 19.58 -7.97
CA ASN A 282 -32.35 19.97 -7.35
C ASN A 282 -31.17 19.88 -8.35
N LEU A 283 -31.32 19.03 -9.37
CA LEU A 283 -30.32 18.75 -10.40
C LEU A 283 -30.56 19.61 -11.67
N GLY A 284 -31.58 20.47 -11.68
CA GLY A 284 -31.91 21.31 -12.84
C GLY A 284 -32.38 20.53 -14.07
N ILE A 285 -32.86 19.29 -13.90
CA ILE A 285 -33.33 18.41 -14.97
C ILE A 285 -34.78 17.99 -14.76
N THR A 286 -35.46 17.68 -15.86
CA THR A 286 -36.82 17.13 -15.84
C THR A 286 -36.83 15.64 -16.14
N LEU A 287 -37.90 14.93 -15.74
CA LEU A 287 -38.09 13.51 -16.07
C LEU A 287 -38.06 13.23 -17.59
N SER A 288 -38.43 14.21 -18.41
CA SER A 288 -38.34 14.15 -19.89
C SER A 288 -36.92 14.32 -20.46
N GLU A 289 -35.95 14.76 -19.65
CA GLU A 289 -34.54 14.82 -20.03
C GLU A 289 -33.78 13.53 -19.70
N LEU A 290 -34.35 12.62 -18.93
CA LEU A 290 -33.76 11.32 -18.68
C LEU A 290 -33.89 10.40 -19.90
N SER A 291 -32.78 9.76 -20.27
CA SER A 291 -32.68 8.76 -21.33
C SER A 291 -32.66 7.34 -20.78
N PHE A 292 -31.96 7.12 -19.66
CA PHE A 292 -31.92 5.85 -18.95
C PHE A 292 -31.61 6.06 -17.46
N ALA A 293 -32.12 5.21 -16.57
CA ALA A 293 -31.83 5.20 -15.14
C ALA A 293 -31.88 3.78 -14.56
N TRP A 294 -30.98 3.49 -13.60
CA TRP A 294 -30.97 2.25 -12.83
C TRP A 294 -30.55 2.52 -11.38
N THR A 295 -30.73 1.53 -10.50
CA THR A 295 -30.33 1.60 -9.08
C THR A 295 -29.25 0.60 -8.72
N PHE A 296 -28.46 0.93 -7.71
CA PHE A 296 -27.59 0.00 -7.01
C PHE A 296 -27.55 0.35 -5.51
N THR A 297 -27.41 -0.65 -4.65
CA THR A 297 -27.23 -0.46 -3.20
C THR A 297 -25.76 -0.69 -2.81
N THR A 298 -25.16 0.27 -2.10
CA THR A 298 -23.82 0.12 -1.53
C THR A 298 -23.83 -0.87 -0.36
N GLN A 299 -22.74 -1.62 -0.22
CA GLN A 299 -22.52 -2.49 0.93
C GLN A 299 -22.34 -1.68 2.22
N SER A 300 -22.38 -2.36 3.35
CA SER A 300 -22.15 -1.72 4.65
C SER A 300 -20.69 -1.53 5.05
N GLY A 301 -19.77 -2.25 4.42
CA GLY A 301 -18.34 -1.96 4.39
C GLY A 301 -17.70 -1.84 5.78
N ARG A 302 -17.51 -0.60 6.22
CA ARG A 302 -16.85 -0.21 7.49
C ARG A 302 -17.57 -0.62 8.77
N ASP A 303 -18.86 -0.99 8.68
CA ASP A 303 -19.69 -1.26 9.87
C ASP A 303 -19.23 -2.46 10.70
N ASP A 304 -18.63 -3.49 10.08
CA ASP A 304 -18.19 -4.68 10.82
C ASP A 304 -17.12 -4.33 11.87
N LEU A 305 -16.11 -3.53 11.51
CA LEU A 305 -15.08 -3.10 12.46
C LEU A 305 -15.68 -2.23 13.58
N LYS A 306 -16.69 -1.39 13.28
CA LYS A 306 -17.43 -0.62 14.31
C LYS A 306 -18.15 -1.55 15.30
N VAL A 307 -18.79 -2.62 14.81
CA VAL A 307 -19.52 -3.58 15.65
C VAL A 307 -18.57 -4.50 16.44
N ILE A 308 -17.43 -4.91 15.87
CA ILE A 308 -16.37 -5.64 16.58
C ILE A 308 -15.81 -4.78 17.72
N ARG A 309 -15.45 -3.52 17.43
CA ARG A 309 -14.97 -2.56 18.42
C ARG A 309 -15.98 -2.40 19.55
N ALA A 310 -17.25 -2.11 19.24
CA ALA A 310 -18.30 -2.00 20.26
C ALA A 310 -18.45 -3.30 21.09
N GLY A 311 -18.32 -4.47 20.44
CA GLY A 311 -18.37 -5.77 21.09
C GLY A 311 -17.25 -6.00 22.11
N MET A 312 -16.02 -5.59 21.79
CA MET A 312 -14.87 -5.66 22.71
C MET A 312 -15.06 -4.75 23.93
N TYR A 313 -15.77 -3.64 23.79
CA TYR A 313 -16.15 -2.76 24.90
C TYR A 313 -17.44 -3.19 25.64
N GLY A 314 -18.04 -4.34 25.28
CA GLY A 314 -19.19 -4.92 25.99
C GLY A 314 -20.57 -4.49 25.47
N SER A 315 -20.61 -3.80 24.33
CA SER A 315 -21.82 -3.23 23.73
C SER A 315 -22.19 -3.90 22.41
N GLY A 316 -23.45 -3.71 21.98
CA GLY A 316 -23.94 -4.23 20.71
C GLY A 316 -24.07 -5.76 20.60
N PRO A 317 -24.27 -6.28 19.37
CA PRO A 317 -24.47 -7.71 19.10
C PRO A 317 -23.28 -8.59 19.48
N LEU A 318 -22.04 -8.13 19.23
CA LEU A 318 -20.81 -8.89 19.46
C LEU A 318 -20.21 -8.71 20.87
N LYS A 319 -20.99 -8.23 21.85
CA LYS A 319 -20.55 -8.01 23.24
C LYS A 319 -19.91 -9.22 23.95
N ALA A 320 -20.13 -10.44 23.42
CA ALA A 320 -19.46 -11.64 23.91
C ALA A 320 -17.92 -11.56 23.79
N LEU A 321 -17.39 -10.76 22.85
CA LEU A 321 -15.96 -10.47 22.71
C LEU A 321 -15.35 -9.87 23.99
N HIS A 322 -16.13 -9.09 24.75
CA HIS A 322 -15.64 -8.45 25.98
C HIS A 322 -15.19 -9.46 27.03
N ASP A 323 -16.02 -10.46 27.30
CA ASP A 323 -15.78 -11.50 28.31
C ASP A 323 -14.86 -12.61 27.77
N ALA A 324 -14.92 -12.92 26.47
CA ALA A 324 -14.11 -13.95 25.84
C ALA A 324 -12.63 -13.55 25.68
N PHE A 325 -12.36 -12.27 25.42
CA PHE A 325 -11.02 -11.73 25.23
C PHE A 325 -10.79 -10.59 26.23
N PRO A 326 -10.47 -10.89 27.51
CA PRO A 326 -10.17 -9.85 28.48
C PRO A 326 -8.88 -9.09 28.12
N PRO A 327 -8.74 -7.81 28.49
CA PRO A 327 -7.58 -7.00 28.14
C PRO A 327 -6.44 -7.28 29.14
N ASP A 328 -5.80 -8.44 28.98
CA ASP A 328 -4.74 -8.93 29.86
C ASP A 328 -3.41 -9.15 29.12
N LEU A 329 -2.30 -8.88 29.82
CA LEU A 329 -0.96 -9.28 29.37
C LEU A 329 -0.81 -10.79 29.50
N GLN A 330 -0.40 -11.45 28.42
CA GLN A 330 -0.14 -12.89 28.41
C GLN A 330 1.26 -13.20 28.96
N SER A 331 2.27 -12.43 28.54
CA SER A 331 3.66 -12.63 28.95
C SER A 331 4.52 -11.38 28.70
N LEU A 332 5.67 -11.32 29.37
CA LEU A 332 6.79 -10.44 29.05
C LEU A 332 8.00 -11.29 28.62
N HIS A 333 8.92 -10.72 27.85
CA HIS A 333 10.20 -11.34 27.51
C HIS A 333 11.30 -10.86 28.45
N ALA A 334 12.16 -11.77 28.93
CA ALA A 334 13.47 -11.37 29.43
C ALA A 334 14.37 -10.96 28.25
N PHE A 335 15.05 -9.82 28.35
CA PHE A 335 16.11 -9.41 27.42
C PHE A 335 17.48 -10.01 27.81
N PHE A 336 17.72 -10.21 29.11
CA PHE A 336 19.00 -10.70 29.64
C PHE A 336 18.78 -11.91 30.54
N THR A 337 19.67 -12.90 30.41
CA THR A 337 19.73 -14.08 31.29
C THR A 337 20.34 -13.76 32.65
N ASP A 338 21.32 -12.85 32.67
CA ASP A 338 21.91 -12.25 33.87
C ASP A 338 22.10 -10.74 33.63
N PRO A 339 21.18 -9.87 34.07
CA PRO A 339 21.25 -8.42 33.87
C PRO A 339 22.52 -7.79 34.44
N VAL A 340 23.03 -8.31 35.57
CA VAL A 340 24.21 -7.77 36.26
C VAL A 340 25.47 -8.06 35.43
N THR A 341 25.59 -9.26 34.89
CA THR A 341 26.74 -9.63 34.04
C THR A 341 26.65 -9.00 32.64
N ALA A 342 25.43 -8.79 32.12
CA ALA A 342 25.20 -8.00 30.90
C ALA A 342 25.51 -6.49 31.07
N GLY A 343 25.58 -5.99 32.31
CA GLY A 343 25.84 -4.58 32.62
C GLY A 343 24.60 -3.68 32.53
N SER A 344 23.40 -4.27 32.59
CA SER A 344 22.12 -3.54 32.60
C SER A 344 22.04 -2.59 33.81
N PRO A 345 21.46 -1.38 33.68
CA PRO A 345 21.13 -0.57 34.86
C PRO A 345 19.96 -1.17 35.67
N PHE A 346 19.27 -2.17 35.10
CA PHE A 346 18.13 -2.87 35.69
C PHE A 346 18.56 -4.24 36.26
N ASP A 347 19.49 -4.21 37.22
CA ASP A 347 20.12 -5.39 37.86
C ASP A 347 19.13 -6.48 38.33
N ALA A 348 17.87 -6.13 38.61
CA ALA A 348 16.85 -7.03 39.14
C ALA A 348 15.65 -7.28 38.18
N GLN A 349 15.60 -6.61 37.03
CA GLN A 349 14.47 -6.64 36.10
C GLN A 349 14.95 -7.14 34.72
N PRO A 350 15.03 -8.47 34.50
CA PRO A 350 15.55 -9.03 33.25
C PRO A 350 14.68 -8.71 32.02
N HIS A 351 13.42 -8.30 32.23
CA HIS A 351 12.48 -7.89 31.19
C HIS A 351 12.63 -6.43 30.72
N LEU A 352 13.66 -5.70 31.20
CA LEU A 352 13.95 -4.33 30.81
C LEU A 352 15.33 -4.22 30.14
N ALA A 353 15.38 -3.52 28.99
CA ALA A 353 16.63 -3.14 28.33
C ALA A 353 16.71 -1.62 28.18
N SER A 354 17.80 -0.98 28.62
CA SER A 354 17.93 0.47 28.46
C SER A 354 18.19 0.87 27.00
N GLY A 355 17.91 2.13 26.65
CA GLY A 355 18.23 2.67 25.33
C GLY A 355 19.69 2.49 24.93
N ALA A 356 20.60 2.74 25.87
CA ALA A 356 22.04 2.52 25.68
C ALA A 356 22.42 1.05 25.44
N HIS A 357 21.71 0.09 26.03
CA HIS A 357 21.95 -1.34 25.80
C HIS A 357 21.56 -1.76 24.39
N ILE A 358 20.37 -1.37 23.93
CA ILE A 358 19.92 -1.67 22.56
C ILE A 358 20.85 -0.99 21.55
N ALA A 359 21.21 0.28 21.76
CA ALA A 359 22.17 0.99 20.90
C ALA A 359 23.54 0.28 20.82
N ARG A 360 24.04 -0.26 21.95
CA ARG A 360 25.29 -1.02 21.98
C ARG A 360 25.18 -2.32 21.18
N VAL A 361 24.16 -3.15 21.41
CA VAL A 361 23.99 -4.42 20.70
C VAL A 361 23.84 -4.18 19.19
N VAL A 362 23.02 -3.20 18.80
CA VAL A 362 22.85 -2.80 17.40
C VAL A 362 24.19 -2.39 16.78
N SER A 363 25.01 -1.62 17.48
CA SER A 363 26.36 -1.22 17.02
C SER A 363 27.32 -2.41 16.87
N GLU A 364 27.29 -3.39 17.78
CA GLU A 364 28.12 -4.58 17.73
C GLU A 364 27.72 -5.54 16.59
N VAL A 365 26.42 -5.72 16.33
CA VAL A 365 25.93 -6.47 15.16
C VAL A 365 26.28 -5.73 13.87
N ASN A 366 26.18 -4.40 13.84
CA ASN A 366 26.50 -3.60 12.65
C ASN A 366 27.95 -3.75 12.18
N GLN A 367 28.90 -3.91 13.11
CA GLN A 367 30.32 -4.18 12.79
C GLN A 367 30.55 -5.52 12.07
N THR A 368 29.57 -6.43 12.08
CA THR A 368 29.66 -7.75 11.45
C THR A 368 28.84 -7.81 10.15
N GLU A 369 27.63 -7.24 10.15
CA GLU A 369 26.63 -7.45 9.09
C GLU A 369 26.19 -6.16 8.35
N GLN A 370 26.70 -4.98 8.73
CA GLN A 370 26.39 -3.67 8.10
C GLN A 370 24.88 -3.35 7.94
N LEU A 371 24.07 -3.74 8.93
CA LEU A 371 22.62 -3.54 8.97
C LEU A 371 22.15 -2.06 9.04
N ILE A 372 23.03 -1.14 9.43
CA ILE A 372 22.78 0.31 9.55
C ILE A 372 23.91 1.06 8.85
N GLU A 373 23.52 2.05 8.05
CA GLU A 373 24.44 2.92 7.33
C GLU A 373 25.48 3.58 8.26
N GLU A 374 26.76 3.43 7.93
CA GLU A 374 27.91 4.00 8.63
C GLU A 374 28.04 5.54 8.40
N GLY A 375 26.96 6.29 8.66
CA GLY A 375 26.82 7.73 8.38
C GLY A 375 26.37 8.56 9.59
N SER A 376 26.02 9.84 9.39
CA SER A 376 25.33 10.62 10.44
C SER A 376 23.94 10.10 10.76
N ALA A 377 23.23 9.50 9.80
CA ALA A 377 21.90 8.92 10.04
C ALA A 377 21.98 7.84 11.12
N GLY A 378 22.86 6.83 10.95
CA GLY A 378 23.06 5.77 11.93
C GLY A 378 23.52 6.31 13.30
N ARG A 379 24.41 7.31 13.33
CA ARG A 379 24.83 7.97 14.59
C ARG A 379 23.70 8.73 15.27
N SER A 380 22.88 9.45 14.51
CA SER A 380 21.69 10.19 14.97
C SER A 380 20.67 9.22 15.58
N LEU A 381 20.40 8.10 14.90
CA LEU A 381 19.56 7.02 15.38
C LEU A 381 20.04 6.45 16.72
N LEU A 382 21.32 6.05 16.80
CA LEU A 382 21.90 5.49 18.02
C LEU A 382 21.89 6.49 19.18
N ALA A 383 22.21 7.77 18.93
CA ALA A 383 22.16 8.80 19.95
C ALA A 383 20.74 9.14 20.41
N SER A 384 19.72 8.98 19.54
CA SER A 384 18.32 9.16 19.94
C SER A 384 17.86 8.17 21.03
N MET A 385 18.53 7.02 21.15
CA MET A 385 18.21 5.99 22.14
C MET A 385 18.47 6.46 23.58
N GLU A 386 19.31 7.47 23.81
CA GLU A 386 19.52 8.06 25.14
C GLU A 386 18.23 8.67 25.73
N ASN A 387 17.27 9.05 24.88
CA ASN A 387 15.97 9.56 25.29
C ASN A 387 15.00 8.48 25.79
N ILE A 388 15.36 7.20 25.66
CA ILE A 388 14.59 6.04 26.11
C ILE A 388 15.18 5.57 27.44
N SER A 389 14.35 5.51 28.48
CA SER A 389 14.76 4.94 29.77
C SER A 389 14.92 3.42 29.64
N HIS A 390 13.90 2.76 29.12
CA HIS A 390 13.87 1.33 28.90
C HIS A 390 12.92 0.90 27.78
N PHE A 391 13.17 -0.29 27.26
CA PHE A 391 12.26 -1.05 26.40
C PHE A 391 11.58 -2.15 27.21
N ILE A 392 10.32 -2.43 26.86
CA ILE A 392 9.58 -3.62 27.27
C ILE A 392 9.18 -4.42 26.03
N SER A 393 9.05 -5.74 26.19
CA SER A 393 8.59 -6.65 25.16
C SER A 393 7.67 -7.70 25.79
N GLY A 394 6.61 -8.08 25.09
CA GLY A 394 5.66 -9.06 25.59
C GLY A 394 4.63 -9.51 24.58
N SER A 395 3.56 -10.13 25.07
CA SER A 395 2.41 -10.53 24.25
C SER A 395 1.07 -10.42 24.98
N PHE A 396 -0.01 -10.39 24.21
CA PHE A 396 -1.40 -10.43 24.68
C PHE A 396 -2.25 -11.29 23.73
N ILE A 397 -3.49 -11.60 24.13
CA ILE A 397 -4.43 -12.41 23.33
C ILE A 397 -5.52 -11.52 22.72
N SER A 398 -5.47 -11.38 21.39
CA SER A 398 -6.45 -10.66 20.57
C SER A 398 -7.56 -11.62 20.08
N PRO A 399 -8.80 -11.14 19.83
CA PRO A 399 -9.79 -11.89 19.04
C PRO A 399 -9.31 -12.06 17.59
N ASN A 400 -9.02 -13.30 17.20
CA ASN A 400 -8.66 -13.67 15.83
C ASN A 400 -9.87 -14.19 15.06
N PHE A 401 -10.26 -13.50 13.99
CA PHE A 401 -11.32 -13.90 13.06
C PHE A 401 -10.76 -14.70 11.85
N LEU A 402 -9.43 -14.69 11.68
CA LEU A 402 -8.66 -15.55 10.78
C LEU A 402 -8.15 -16.79 11.52
N VAL A 403 -9.07 -17.48 12.19
CA VAL A 403 -8.86 -18.85 12.67
C VAL A 403 -9.24 -19.83 11.57
N ASP A 404 -8.49 -20.93 11.51
CA ASP A 404 -8.77 -22.11 10.66
C ASP A 404 -10.20 -22.64 10.90
N LYS A 405 -10.93 -22.84 9.79
CA LYS A 405 -12.30 -23.34 9.73
C LYS A 405 -12.41 -24.70 9.04
N ASP A 406 -11.39 -25.17 8.31
CA ASP A 406 -11.40 -26.43 7.56
C ASP A 406 -10.58 -27.56 8.22
N GLY A 407 -9.74 -27.23 9.20
CA GLY A 407 -8.90 -28.16 9.95
C GLY A 407 -7.69 -28.63 9.15
N LEU A 408 -7.24 -27.86 8.15
CA LEU A 408 -5.99 -28.09 7.46
C LEU A 408 -4.79 -27.69 8.33
N ALA A 409 -4.86 -26.59 9.07
CA ALA A 409 -4.03 -26.39 10.25
C ALA A 409 -4.54 -27.27 11.42
N ALA A 410 -3.70 -27.53 12.42
CA ALA A 410 -4.11 -28.37 13.55
C ALA A 410 -4.81 -27.56 14.66
N GLU A 411 -5.86 -28.15 15.25
CA GLU A 411 -6.68 -27.57 16.31
C GLU A 411 -5.80 -27.19 17.53
N GLY A 412 -5.50 -25.89 17.67
CA GLY A 412 -4.62 -25.35 18.73
C GLY A 412 -3.36 -24.62 18.26
N CYS A 413 -3.01 -24.65 16.96
CA CYS A 413 -1.83 -23.97 16.43
C CYS A 413 -1.96 -22.43 16.30
N ALA A 414 -3.14 -21.85 16.61
CA ALA A 414 -3.40 -20.40 16.55
C ALA A 414 -2.56 -19.55 17.55
N THR A 415 -1.80 -20.21 18.44
CA THR A 415 -0.86 -19.55 19.36
C THR A 415 0.57 -20.02 19.11
N PRO A 416 1.49 -19.14 18.66
CA PRO A 416 2.92 -19.40 18.78
C PRO A 416 3.26 -19.54 20.26
N LEU A 417 3.50 -20.78 20.70
CA LEU A 417 4.08 -21.06 22.01
C LEU A 417 5.49 -20.44 22.09
N PRO A 418 5.96 -20.04 23.28
CA PRO A 418 7.30 -19.49 23.44
C PRO A 418 8.38 -20.40 22.83
N PRO A 419 9.37 -19.88 22.09
CA PRO A 419 10.39 -20.69 21.42
C PRO A 419 11.36 -21.43 22.37
N HIS A 420 11.13 -21.40 23.69
CA HIS A 420 12.09 -21.79 24.70
C HIS A 420 11.62 -22.97 25.55
N GLY A 421 12.15 -24.15 25.22
CA GLY A 421 12.03 -25.35 26.03
C GLY A 421 12.44 -26.60 25.24
N ASN A 422 12.76 -27.68 25.95
CA ASN A 422 13.07 -28.99 25.34
C ASN A 422 11.79 -29.72 24.83
N ARG A 423 10.81 -28.95 24.33
CA ARG A 423 9.61 -29.38 23.62
C ARG A 423 9.68 -28.64 22.28
N SER A 424 9.81 -29.39 21.19
CA SER A 424 10.28 -28.91 19.89
C SER A 424 9.54 -27.67 19.34
N PRO A 425 10.18 -26.89 18.43
CA PRO A 425 9.41 -26.19 17.40
C PRO A 425 8.54 -27.24 16.70
N ALA A 426 7.22 -27.00 16.65
CA ALA A 426 6.23 -28.05 16.45
C ALA A 426 6.47 -29.29 17.34
N THR A 427 5.91 -29.29 18.56
CA THR A 427 5.58 -30.58 19.18
C THR A 427 4.70 -31.36 18.20
N LYS A 428 4.87 -32.67 18.13
CA LYS A 428 4.23 -33.62 17.20
C LYS A 428 2.68 -33.63 17.18
N ASP A 429 2.06 -32.72 17.91
CA ASP A 429 0.62 -32.48 18.00
C ASP A 429 0.19 -31.21 17.19
N CYS A 430 1.12 -30.49 16.54
CA CYS A 430 0.86 -29.36 15.63
C CYS A 430 1.61 -29.59 14.30
N GLU A 431 1.02 -30.38 13.40
CA GLU A 431 1.65 -30.84 12.15
C GLU A 431 1.58 -29.81 11.00
N VAL A 432 0.62 -28.89 11.05
CA VAL A 432 0.49 -27.75 10.12
C VAL A 432 0.02 -26.55 10.95
N PRO A 433 0.80 -25.47 11.06
CA PRO A 433 0.47 -24.44 12.04
C PRO A 433 -0.58 -23.42 11.57
N HIS A 434 -0.69 -23.14 10.26
CA HIS A 434 -1.54 -22.07 9.71
C HIS A 434 -1.95 -22.31 8.24
N ASP A 435 -2.98 -21.57 7.80
CA ASP A 435 -3.57 -21.49 6.45
C ASP A 435 -3.34 -20.11 5.79
N ASP A 436 -3.75 -19.97 4.50
CA ASP A 436 -3.50 -18.80 3.62
C ASP A 436 -4.77 -18.22 2.93
N ASP A 437 -5.95 -18.73 3.25
CA ASP A 437 -7.22 -18.46 2.53
C ASP A 437 -8.36 -17.96 3.42
N GLU A 438 -8.12 -17.91 4.73
CA GLU A 438 -9.16 -17.63 5.70
C GLU A 438 -9.73 -16.22 5.61
N ASN A 439 -11.02 -16.09 5.96
CA ASN A 439 -11.75 -14.83 5.92
C ASN A 439 -12.69 -14.66 7.13
N PHE A 440 -13.13 -13.43 7.37
CA PHE A 440 -14.05 -13.09 8.45
C PHE A 440 -15.43 -13.71 8.19
N VAL A 441 -16.02 -14.28 9.24
CA VAL A 441 -17.41 -14.75 9.26
C VAL A 441 -18.09 -14.11 10.47
N VAL A 442 -18.87 -13.05 10.21
CA VAL A 442 -19.52 -12.22 11.23
C VAL A 442 -20.94 -11.86 10.77
N ASP A 443 -21.94 -12.13 11.61
CA ASP A 443 -23.31 -11.65 11.44
C ASP A 443 -23.62 -10.58 12.50
N ARG A 444 -23.63 -9.33 12.04
CA ARG A 444 -23.92 -8.14 12.86
C ARG A 444 -25.37 -8.00 13.33
N HIS A 445 -26.30 -8.88 12.92
CA HIS A 445 -27.68 -8.90 13.40
C HIS A 445 -27.92 -9.95 14.49
N SER A 446 -27.47 -11.19 14.27
CA SER A 446 -27.61 -12.28 15.26
C SER A 446 -26.56 -12.22 16.36
N GLY A 447 -25.38 -11.67 16.06
CA GLY A 447 -24.18 -11.76 16.90
C GLY A 447 -23.41 -13.08 16.72
N GLU A 448 -23.76 -13.90 15.72
CA GLU A 448 -22.97 -15.07 15.34
C GLU A 448 -21.65 -14.64 14.71
N MET A 449 -20.55 -15.28 15.11
CA MET A 449 -19.20 -15.01 14.61
C MET A 449 -18.33 -16.25 14.74
N VAL A 450 -17.36 -16.41 13.85
CA VAL A 450 -16.25 -17.36 14.01
C VAL A 450 -15.02 -16.59 14.47
N VAL A 451 -14.57 -16.87 15.69
CA VAL A 451 -13.45 -16.17 16.34
C VAL A 451 -12.76 -17.11 17.34
N GLY A 452 -11.45 -16.97 17.50
CA GLY A 452 -10.66 -17.65 18.51
C GLY A 452 -9.51 -16.78 19.04
N GLU A 453 -8.58 -17.39 19.76
CA GLU A 453 -7.42 -16.69 20.34
C GLU A 453 -6.33 -16.46 19.30
N GLY A 454 -5.85 -15.21 19.18
CA GLY A 454 -4.65 -14.86 18.41
C GLY A 454 -3.63 -14.20 19.32
N ARG A 455 -2.45 -14.81 19.49
CA ARG A 455 -1.36 -14.19 20.25
C ARG A 455 -0.71 -13.08 19.43
N VAL A 456 -0.65 -11.88 19.98
CA VAL A 456 -0.01 -10.70 19.36
C VAL A 456 1.19 -10.30 20.21
N THR A 457 2.36 -10.17 19.59
CA THR A 457 3.58 -9.68 20.20
C THR A 457 3.69 -8.17 20.08
N PHE A 458 4.20 -7.52 21.12
CA PHE A 458 4.44 -6.09 21.15
C PHE A 458 5.82 -5.75 21.73
N TRP A 459 6.34 -4.60 21.32
CA TRP A 459 7.45 -3.91 21.96
C TRP A 459 7.04 -2.47 22.25
N CYS A 460 7.53 -1.88 23.34
CA CYS A 460 7.39 -0.45 23.61
C CYS A 460 8.72 0.16 24.07
N ALA A 461 8.97 1.39 23.63
CA ALA A 461 10.03 2.28 24.08
C ALA A 461 9.46 3.31 25.06
N ILE A 462 9.94 3.28 26.31
CA ILE A 462 9.49 4.17 27.38
C ILE A 462 10.45 5.36 27.48
N PRO A 463 9.97 6.62 27.43
CA PRO A 463 10.84 7.80 27.50
C PRO A 463 11.56 7.92 28.85
N GLN A 464 12.64 8.72 28.88
CA GLN A 464 13.24 9.18 30.13
C GLN A 464 12.24 10.00 30.95
N ALA A 465 12.20 9.80 32.27
CA ALA A 465 11.27 10.48 33.18
C ALA A 465 11.31 12.03 33.09
N ARG A 466 12.44 12.61 32.66
CA ARG A 466 12.60 14.05 32.38
C ARG A 466 11.61 14.59 31.33
N PHE A 467 11.10 13.74 30.44
CA PHE A 467 10.16 14.10 29.38
C PHE A 467 8.67 13.92 29.78
N LYS A 468 8.38 13.42 31.00
CA LYS A 468 6.99 13.22 31.47
C LYS A 468 6.33 14.58 31.70
N ARG A 469 5.19 14.84 31.03
CA ARG A 469 4.58 16.17 31.04
C ARG A 469 3.95 16.48 32.42
N PRO A 470 3.95 17.74 32.89
CA PRO A 470 3.37 18.08 34.19
C PRO A 470 1.86 17.79 34.26
N GLY A 471 1.50 16.77 35.03
CA GLY A 471 0.11 16.34 35.24
C GLY A 471 -0.21 14.95 34.68
N ASP A 472 0.65 14.42 33.81
CA ASP A 472 0.47 13.08 33.22
C ASP A 472 0.75 11.99 34.26
N ALA A 473 -0.20 11.05 34.43
CA ALA A 473 -0.02 9.90 35.32
C ALA A 473 0.97 8.87 34.74
N ALA A 474 0.96 8.71 33.42
CA ALA A 474 1.79 7.83 32.59
C ALA A 474 2.12 8.53 31.27
N PHE A 475 3.08 8.03 30.51
CA PHE A 475 3.36 8.56 29.17
C PHE A 475 2.21 8.24 28.19
N PRO A 476 1.76 9.23 27.38
CA PRO A 476 0.97 9.01 26.17
C PRO A 476 1.63 8.00 25.23
N VAL A 477 0.83 7.23 24.51
CA VAL A 477 1.33 6.13 23.66
C VAL A 477 1.02 6.39 22.18
N SER A 478 2.06 6.39 21.36
CA SER A 478 1.98 6.29 19.90
C SER A 478 2.15 4.82 19.48
N ILE A 479 1.14 4.26 18.81
CA ILE A 479 1.26 2.97 18.14
C ILE A 479 1.87 3.18 16.75
N TYR A 480 2.93 2.45 16.45
CA TYR A 480 3.66 2.48 15.19
C TYR A 480 3.40 1.23 14.35
N GLY A 481 2.98 1.43 13.10
CA GLY A 481 2.83 0.39 12.07
C GLY A 481 4.01 0.38 11.11
N HIS A 482 4.62 -0.79 10.96
CA HIS A 482 5.75 -1.03 10.05
C HIS A 482 5.32 -1.21 8.59
N GLY A 483 6.28 -1.12 7.67
CA GLY A 483 6.08 -1.36 6.24
C GLY A 483 5.80 -2.83 5.90
N TYR A 484 5.37 -3.08 4.65
CA TYR A 484 5.16 -4.42 4.13
C TYR A 484 6.47 -5.21 4.06
N GLY A 485 6.46 -6.48 4.49
CA GLY A 485 7.67 -7.33 4.62
C GLY A 485 8.57 -6.96 5.80
N SER A 486 8.32 -5.84 6.48
CA SER A 486 9.07 -5.37 7.66
C SER A 486 8.59 -6.06 8.95
N THR A 487 8.97 -5.49 10.09
CA THR A 487 8.70 -6.00 11.44
C THR A 487 8.40 -4.87 12.40
N ARG A 488 7.85 -5.16 13.58
CA ARG A 488 7.64 -4.17 14.66
C ARG A 488 8.89 -3.34 15.05
N PHE A 489 10.10 -3.79 14.73
CA PHE A 489 11.34 -3.10 15.09
C PHE A 489 11.64 -1.85 14.24
N GLU A 490 10.92 -1.63 13.14
CA GLU A 490 11.03 -0.38 12.36
C GLU A 490 10.72 0.86 13.23
N MET A 491 9.93 0.71 14.31
CA MET A 491 9.69 1.77 15.29
C MET A 491 10.98 2.33 15.92
N LEU A 492 12.07 1.55 15.98
CA LEU A 492 13.35 1.98 16.54
C LEU A 492 13.91 3.19 15.79
N GLY A 493 13.62 3.33 14.49
CA GLY A 493 13.97 4.51 13.70
C GLY A 493 13.43 5.82 14.28
N PHE A 494 12.32 5.78 15.03
CA PHE A 494 11.55 6.96 15.40
C PHE A 494 11.35 7.13 16.91
N ALA A 495 11.35 6.03 17.66
CA ALA A 495 11.03 6.01 19.09
C ALA A 495 11.89 6.97 19.92
N GLY A 496 13.21 7.01 19.71
CA GLY A 496 14.11 7.90 20.44
C GLY A 496 13.91 9.40 20.13
N PHE A 497 13.37 9.72 18.95
CA PHE A 497 13.02 11.09 18.57
C PHE A 497 11.65 11.50 19.12
N HIS A 498 10.68 10.60 19.16
CA HIS A 498 9.35 10.84 19.75
C HIS A 498 9.39 10.88 21.28
N ALA A 499 10.29 10.11 21.92
CA ALA A 499 10.49 10.13 23.37
C ALA A 499 10.77 11.52 23.95
N ARG A 500 11.50 12.39 23.21
CA ARG A 500 11.79 13.77 23.64
C ARG A 500 10.54 14.66 23.76
N PHE A 501 9.45 14.29 23.09
CA PHE A 501 8.14 14.95 23.17
C PHE A 501 7.24 14.36 24.28
N GLY A 502 7.80 13.48 25.12
CA GLY A 502 7.06 12.77 26.17
C GLY A 502 6.09 11.75 25.62
N ILE A 503 6.44 11.06 24.53
CA ILE A 503 5.59 10.06 23.85
C ILE A 503 6.30 8.71 23.88
N ALA A 504 5.68 7.72 24.52
CA ALA A 504 6.10 6.33 24.40
C ALA A 504 5.72 5.79 23.02
N THR A 505 6.60 5.01 22.39
CA THR A 505 6.32 4.41 21.08
C THR A 505 6.20 2.91 21.25
N CYS A 506 5.04 2.36 20.89
CA CYS A 506 4.79 0.92 20.89
C CYS A 506 4.59 0.41 19.46
N SER A 507 4.94 -0.84 19.18
CA SER A 507 4.70 -1.48 17.89
C SER A 507 4.39 -2.97 18.07
N THR A 508 3.55 -3.50 17.20
CA THR A 508 3.16 -4.91 17.13
C THR A 508 3.54 -5.48 15.78
N ASP A 509 3.81 -6.77 15.69
CA ASP A 509 3.82 -7.40 14.36
C ASP A 509 2.39 -7.42 13.81
N VAL A 510 2.25 -6.87 12.61
CA VAL A 510 1.04 -6.98 11.78
C VAL A 510 0.76 -8.45 11.46
N PHE A 511 -0.48 -8.81 11.10
CA PHE A 511 -0.81 -10.21 10.80
C PHE A 511 0.15 -10.79 9.74
N GLY A 512 0.62 -12.02 9.96
CA GLY A 512 1.59 -12.70 9.10
C GLY A 512 3.03 -12.14 9.10
N HIS A 513 3.35 -11.07 9.85
CA HIS A 513 4.67 -10.43 9.83
C HIS A 513 5.53 -10.75 11.05
N GLY A 514 6.84 -10.52 10.94
CA GLY A 514 7.81 -10.70 12.02
C GLY A 514 9.21 -10.94 11.49
N LEU A 515 10.21 -10.98 12.37
CA LEU A 515 11.61 -11.06 11.95
C LEU A 515 11.94 -12.46 11.40
N ALA A 516 12.12 -12.53 10.09
CA ALA A 516 12.70 -13.67 9.40
C ALA A 516 14.24 -13.56 9.46
N ILE A 517 14.90 -14.59 10.00
CA ILE A 517 16.35 -14.69 10.04
C ILE A 517 16.74 -16.00 9.37
N PRO A 518 17.55 -15.99 8.30
CA PRO A 518 18.04 -17.22 7.67
C PRO A 518 18.76 -18.12 8.67
N PRO A 519 18.55 -19.45 8.67
CA PRO A 519 19.13 -20.37 9.66
C PRO A 519 20.65 -20.26 9.82
N ALA A 520 21.36 -19.92 8.73
CA ALA A 520 22.81 -19.69 8.75
C ALA A 520 23.24 -18.47 9.58
N LEU A 521 22.47 -17.38 9.53
CA LEU A 521 22.74 -16.15 10.28
C LEU A 521 22.34 -16.29 11.76
N LEU A 522 21.26 -17.00 12.06
CA LEU A 522 20.82 -17.25 13.44
C LEU A 522 21.91 -17.92 14.29
N GLY A 523 22.69 -18.85 13.70
CA GLY A 523 23.84 -19.48 14.35
C GLY A 523 25.07 -18.57 14.55
N VAL A 524 25.10 -17.37 13.95
CA VAL A 524 26.08 -16.31 14.24
C VAL A 524 25.54 -15.42 15.36
N LEU A 525 24.29 -14.97 15.24
CA LEU A 525 23.64 -14.10 16.22
C LEU A 525 23.56 -14.75 17.61
N ASN A 526 23.24 -16.04 17.70
CA ASN A 526 23.26 -16.79 18.97
C ASN A 526 24.60 -16.62 19.72
N ARG A 527 25.73 -16.77 19.02
CA ARG A 527 27.08 -16.65 19.61
C ARG A 527 27.40 -15.22 20.05
N ILE A 528 27.00 -14.22 19.25
CA ILE A 528 27.15 -12.80 19.62
C ILE A 528 26.33 -12.50 20.89
N THR A 529 25.08 -12.98 20.97
CA THR A 529 24.22 -12.74 22.12
C THR A 529 24.61 -13.51 23.37
N GLU A 530 25.19 -14.72 23.24
CA GLU A 530 25.82 -15.46 24.35
C GLU A 530 27.01 -14.68 24.94
N ASP A 531 27.90 -14.12 24.09
CA ASP A 531 29.09 -13.36 24.52
C ASP A 531 28.74 -12.06 25.28
N VAL A 532 27.51 -11.53 25.13
CA VAL A 532 27.03 -10.32 25.84
C VAL A 532 25.85 -10.58 26.80
N HIS A 533 25.50 -11.85 27.07
CA HIS A 533 24.41 -12.27 27.95
C HIS A 533 23.01 -11.71 27.59
N ALA A 534 22.78 -11.50 26.29
CA ALA A 534 21.55 -10.95 25.71
C ALA A 534 20.79 -11.99 24.86
N GLU A 535 20.84 -13.27 25.23
CA GLU A 535 20.11 -14.34 24.53
C GLU A 535 18.59 -14.08 24.55
N GLY A 536 18.12 -13.39 25.59
CA GLY A 536 16.73 -12.92 25.74
C GLY A 536 16.33 -11.86 24.73
N LEU A 537 17.26 -11.02 24.30
CA LEU A 537 17.03 -10.04 23.25
C LEU A 537 16.81 -10.74 21.91
N LEU A 538 17.60 -11.76 21.56
CA LEU A 538 17.41 -12.52 20.32
C LEU A 538 16.10 -13.33 20.34
N ALA A 539 15.72 -13.87 21.49
CA ALA A 539 14.40 -14.47 21.71
C ALA A 539 13.26 -13.45 21.47
N ALA A 540 13.34 -12.29 22.12
CA ALA A 540 12.36 -11.21 22.01
C ALA A 540 12.32 -10.54 20.62
N LEU A 541 13.35 -10.73 19.79
CA LEU A 541 13.40 -10.31 18.39
C LEU A 541 12.76 -11.35 17.44
N THR A 542 12.99 -12.64 17.65
CA THR A 542 12.56 -13.73 16.75
C THR A 542 11.17 -14.32 17.04
N ASP A 543 10.63 -14.08 18.24
CA ASP A 543 9.22 -14.33 18.56
C ASP A 543 8.32 -13.35 17.79
N GLY A 544 7.61 -13.82 16.76
CA GLY A 544 6.79 -13.00 15.87
C GLY A 544 5.82 -13.84 15.04
N ARG A 545 5.02 -13.20 14.19
CA ARG A 545 3.87 -13.82 13.48
C ARG A 545 4.18 -14.26 12.04
N ALA A 546 5.44 -14.10 11.58
CA ALA A 546 5.90 -14.61 10.29
C ALA A 546 5.96 -16.15 10.28
N ARG A 547 5.58 -16.72 9.14
CA ARG A 547 5.32 -18.15 8.93
C ARG A 547 6.05 -18.62 7.68
N ASP A 548 6.53 -19.86 7.67
CA ASP A 548 6.84 -20.52 6.41
C ASP A 548 5.50 -20.79 5.69
N LEU A 549 5.26 -20.12 4.56
CA LEU A 549 4.09 -20.27 3.70
C LEU A 549 4.40 -21.09 2.44
N ASN A 550 5.66 -21.41 2.16
CA ASN A 550 6.09 -21.97 0.89
C ASN A 550 6.70 -23.39 0.98
N ASN A 551 7.20 -23.82 2.13
CA ASN A 551 7.96 -25.05 2.41
C ASN A 551 9.44 -25.05 1.98
N ASP A 552 10.15 -23.93 2.12
CA ASP A 552 11.62 -23.85 1.98
C ASP A 552 12.36 -23.88 3.33
N GLY A 553 11.65 -23.68 4.45
CA GLY A 553 12.21 -23.65 5.80
C GLY A 553 12.60 -22.25 6.31
N GLU A 554 12.36 -21.19 5.54
CA GLU A 554 12.45 -19.80 5.98
C GLU A 554 11.06 -19.22 6.29
N LYS A 555 11.00 -18.05 6.92
CA LYS A 555 9.73 -17.39 7.30
C LYS A 555 9.39 -16.29 6.31
N ASP A 556 8.24 -16.37 5.66
CA ASP A 556 7.72 -15.35 4.76
C ASP A 556 7.04 -14.22 5.55
N SER A 557 7.78 -13.18 5.96
CA SER A 557 7.20 -12.03 6.67
C SER A 557 6.21 -11.28 5.79
N GLY A 558 4.92 -11.32 6.16
CA GLY A 558 3.84 -10.69 5.42
C GLY A 558 3.48 -11.38 4.11
N GLY A 559 3.95 -12.61 3.88
CA GLY A 559 3.90 -13.25 2.58
C GLY A 559 2.50 -13.38 1.95
N ASP A 560 1.46 -13.52 2.76
CA ASP A 560 0.05 -13.59 2.34
C ASP A 560 -0.74 -12.30 2.62
N TYR A 561 -0.08 -11.20 3.03
CA TYR A 561 -0.78 -9.94 3.35
C TYR A 561 -1.41 -9.26 2.14
N TRP A 562 -0.76 -9.34 0.97
CA TRP A 562 -1.31 -8.93 -0.31
C TRP A 562 -1.37 -10.16 -1.22
N THR A 563 -2.55 -10.55 -1.67
CA THR A 563 -2.71 -11.65 -2.66
C THR A 563 -3.86 -11.34 -3.61
N ALA A 564 -3.99 -12.13 -4.69
CA ALA A 564 -5.20 -12.07 -5.52
C ALA A 564 -6.45 -12.71 -4.86
N ASP A 565 -6.35 -13.39 -3.70
CA ASP A 565 -7.53 -13.56 -2.85
C ASP A 565 -7.78 -12.22 -2.14
N THR A 566 -8.67 -11.44 -2.76
CA THR A 566 -9.07 -10.12 -2.28
C THR A 566 -9.90 -10.20 -0.99
N PHE A 567 -10.50 -11.34 -0.65
CA PHE A 567 -11.16 -11.54 0.65
C PHE A 567 -10.15 -11.76 1.76
N HIS A 568 -9.12 -12.58 1.54
CA HIS A 568 -8.05 -12.78 2.50
C HIS A 568 -7.28 -11.47 2.72
N THR A 569 -6.86 -10.79 1.65
CA THR A 569 -6.21 -9.47 1.68
C THR A 569 -7.01 -8.44 2.50
N ARG A 570 -8.32 -8.32 2.24
CA ARG A 570 -9.24 -7.46 2.99
C ARG A 570 -9.25 -7.79 4.47
N ASP A 571 -9.35 -9.07 4.81
CA ASP A 571 -9.57 -9.50 6.19
C ASP A 571 -8.29 -9.55 7.02
N VAL A 572 -7.12 -9.70 6.40
CA VAL A 572 -5.80 -9.52 7.03
C VAL A 572 -5.56 -8.06 7.45
N VAL A 573 -5.92 -7.09 6.59
CA VAL A 573 -5.92 -5.66 6.94
C VAL A 573 -6.85 -5.40 8.13
N ARG A 574 -8.07 -5.96 8.09
CA ARG A 574 -9.07 -5.81 9.18
C ARG A 574 -8.61 -6.46 10.49
N GLN A 575 -8.03 -7.66 10.45
CA GLN A 575 -7.50 -8.33 11.65
C GLN A 575 -6.40 -7.51 12.31
N SER A 576 -5.52 -6.91 11.51
CA SER A 576 -4.44 -6.05 12.01
C SER A 576 -4.98 -4.79 12.72
N VAL A 577 -6.09 -4.23 12.23
CA VAL A 577 -6.80 -3.13 12.92
C VAL A 577 -7.50 -3.62 14.21
N VAL A 578 -8.07 -4.83 14.23
CA VAL A 578 -8.66 -5.45 15.44
C VAL A 578 -7.60 -5.70 16.52
N ASP A 579 -6.42 -6.15 16.14
CA ASP A 579 -5.29 -6.35 17.06
C ASP A 579 -4.88 -5.03 17.74
N TRP A 580 -4.89 -3.91 16.99
CA TRP A 580 -4.63 -2.57 17.52
C TRP A 580 -5.76 -2.04 18.42
N MET A 581 -7.03 -2.33 18.11
CA MET A 581 -8.15 -2.05 19.03
C MET A 581 -7.98 -2.79 20.36
N HIS A 582 -7.59 -4.06 20.32
CA HIS A 582 -7.34 -4.84 21.53
C HIS A 582 -6.15 -4.25 22.31
N PHE A 583 -5.08 -3.86 21.62
CA PHE A 583 -3.91 -3.26 22.26
C PHE A 583 -4.23 -1.93 22.97
N ILE A 584 -5.03 -1.04 22.36
CA ILE A 584 -5.53 0.14 23.09
C ILE A 584 -6.40 -0.25 24.28
N ARG A 585 -7.28 -1.25 24.16
CA ARG A 585 -8.10 -1.72 25.29
C ARG A 585 -7.24 -2.27 26.45
N LEU A 586 -6.12 -2.93 26.13
CA LEU A 586 -5.10 -3.35 27.10
C LEU A 586 -4.43 -2.14 27.78
N LEU A 587 -3.90 -1.20 27.01
CA LEU A 587 -3.23 -0.01 27.56
C LEU A 587 -4.19 0.85 28.41
N ARG A 588 -5.46 0.97 28.02
CA ARG A 588 -6.50 1.66 28.81
C ARG A 588 -6.85 0.94 30.12
N SER A 589 -6.51 -0.34 30.27
CA SER A 589 -6.76 -1.11 31.50
C SER A 589 -5.74 -0.83 32.63
N PHE A 590 -4.65 -0.13 32.32
CA PHE A 590 -3.60 0.28 33.26
C PHE A 590 -4.06 1.51 34.08
N ASP A 591 -5.16 1.33 34.83
CA ASP A 591 -5.90 2.40 35.53
C ASP A 591 -5.26 2.88 36.85
N GLY A 592 -4.02 2.47 37.13
CA GLY A 592 -3.34 2.77 38.39
C GLY A 592 -3.90 2.03 39.61
N GLN A 593 -4.82 1.07 39.44
CA GLN A 593 -5.37 0.20 40.50
C GLN A 593 -5.28 -1.30 40.15
N ARG A 594 -5.51 -1.68 38.89
CA ARG A 594 -5.44 -3.04 38.37
C ARG A 594 -4.10 -3.67 38.74
N GLN A 595 -4.15 -4.85 39.36
CA GLN A 595 -2.93 -5.61 39.66
C GLN A 595 -2.68 -6.63 38.55
N MET A 596 -1.42 -6.90 38.25
CA MET A 596 -0.99 -7.96 37.34
C MET A 596 -0.07 -8.97 38.05
N SER A 597 -0.07 -10.18 37.53
CA SER A 597 0.90 -11.24 37.81
C SER A 597 1.17 -11.90 36.48
N VAL A 598 2.31 -11.61 35.86
CA VAL A 598 2.62 -11.98 34.45
C VAL A 598 3.93 -12.74 34.37
N SER A 599 3.96 -13.83 33.60
CA SER A 599 5.19 -14.61 33.36
C SER A 599 6.22 -13.79 32.57
N ILE A 600 7.46 -13.81 33.03
CA ILE A 600 8.64 -13.36 32.29
C ILE A 600 9.29 -14.59 31.66
N LEU A 601 9.31 -14.65 30.33
CA LEU A 601 9.84 -15.77 29.57
C LEU A 601 11.36 -15.66 29.42
N ASN A 602 12.11 -16.65 29.94
CA ASN A 602 13.57 -16.72 29.77
C ASN A 602 13.98 -17.63 28.59
N PRO A 603 15.14 -17.38 27.95
CA PRO A 603 15.66 -18.21 26.84
C PRO A 603 15.88 -19.70 27.14
N ASP A 604 16.06 -20.06 28.42
CA ASP A 604 16.25 -21.45 28.84
C ASP A 604 14.92 -22.21 29.04
N GLY A 605 13.78 -21.54 28.84
CA GLY A 605 12.44 -22.08 29.05
C GLY A 605 12.02 -22.10 30.52
N SER A 606 12.73 -21.39 31.40
CA SER A 606 12.25 -21.05 32.73
C SER A 606 11.35 -19.80 32.70
N GLU A 607 10.46 -19.68 33.68
CA GLU A 607 9.59 -18.51 33.82
C GLU A 607 9.90 -17.75 35.12
N GLY A 608 10.29 -16.49 35.00
CA GLY A 608 10.18 -15.50 36.06
C GLY A 608 8.74 -14.99 36.17
N HIS A 609 8.44 -14.15 37.15
CA HIS A 609 7.13 -13.51 37.30
C HIS A 609 7.31 -12.04 37.69
N LEU A 610 6.47 -11.16 37.14
CA LEU A 610 6.30 -9.78 37.58
C LEU A 610 4.94 -9.64 38.26
N ASP A 611 4.96 -9.41 39.58
CA ASP A 611 3.79 -9.11 40.41
C ASP A 611 3.77 -7.62 40.73
N GLY A 612 2.67 -6.91 40.44
CA GLY A 612 2.61 -5.48 40.72
C GLY A 612 1.38 -4.78 40.15
N LEU A 613 1.51 -3.46 39.97
CA LEU A 613 0.51 -2.62 39.32
C LEU A 613 0.56 -2.84 37.80
N ALA A 614 -0.58 -3.00 37.14
CA ALA A 614 -0.62 -3.21 35.70
C ALA A 614 -0.17 -1.93 34.97
N GLY A 615 0.88 -2.05 34.14
CA GLY A 615 1.51 -0.92 33.48
C GLY A 615 2.69 -0.28 34.24
N ASP A 616 3.04 -0.79 35.42
CA ASP A 616 4.27 -0.47 36.18
C ASP A 616 5.28 -1.60 35.89
N PHE A 617 6.17 -1.38 34.92
CA PHE A 617 7.12 -2.38 34.45
C PHE A 617 8.48 -2.29 35.13
N ASP A 618 8.89 -1.11 35.60
CA ASP A 618 10.14 -0.93 36.34
C ASP A 618 10.02 -1.21 37.85
N GLY A 619 8.81 -1.17 38.39
CA GLY A 619 8.49 -1.44 39.79
C GLY A 619 8.63 -0.23 40.71
N ASP A 620 8.64 1.00 40.19
CA ASP A 620 8.74 2.23 41.01
C ASP A 620 7.46 2.55 41.81
N GLY A 621 6.34 1.92 41.46
CA GLY A 621 5.01 2.14 42.05
C GLY A 621 4.10 3.07 41.24
N SER A 622 4.52 3.46 40.04
CA SER A 622 3.79 4.33 39.10
C SER A 622 3.56 3.60 37.78
N ILE A 623 2.47 3.93 37.07
CA ILE A 623 2.27 3.45 35.70
C ILE A 623 3.22 4.18 34.72
N ASP A 624 3.89 3.40 33.88
CA ASP A 624 4.79 3.87 32.83
C ASP A 624 4.03 4.47 31.65
N ILE A 625 3.07 3.72 31.10
CA ILE A 625 2.35 4.03 29.86
C ILE A 625 0.84 3.76 29.95
N GLY A 626 0.08 4.48 29.13
CA GLY A 626 -1.36 4.24 28.96
C GLY A 626 -2.19 4.72 30.14
N GLY A 627 -3.26 3.98 30.46
CA GLY A 627 -4.32 4.36 31.39
C GLY A 627 -5.55 4.98 30.72
N PRO A 628 -6.71 5.00 31.39
CA PRO A 628 -8.01 5.31 30.78
C PRO A 628 -8.16 6.77 30.33
N ASP A 629 -7.46 7.70 31.00
CA ASP A 629 -7.45 9.14 30.72
C ASP A 629 -6.22 9.61 29.89
N SER A 630 -5.43 8.66 29.36
CA SER A 630 -4.21 8.96 28.59
C SER A 630 -4.50 9.31 27.13
N GLU A 631 -3.60 10.05 26.49
CA GLU A 631 -3.67 10.30 25.05
C GLU A 631 -3.06 9.14 24.25
N TYR A 632 -3.79 8.71 23.22
CA TYR A 632 -3.38 7.65 22.31
C TYR A 632 -3.21 8.20 20.90
N TYR A 633 -2.14 7.81 20.24
CA TYR A 633 -1.86 8.19 18.86
C TYR A 633 -1.54 6.96 17.99
N ALA A 634 -1.70 7.09 16.69
CA ALA A 634 -1.33 6.03 15.75
C ALA A 634 -0.68 6.58 14.48
N TRP A 635 0.41 5.97 14.03
CA TRP A 635 0.97 6.24 12.71
C TRP A 635 1.74 5.05 12.18
N GLY A 636 2.20 5.15 10.94
CA GLY A 636 3.02 4.17 10.28
C GLY A 636 3.29 4.61 8.87
N GLN A 637 4.21 3.92 8.21
CA GLN A 637 4.55 4.17 6.82
C GLN A 637 4.08 3.00 5.96
N SER A 638 3.69 3.25 4.71
CA SER A 638 3.28 2.21 3.76
C SER A 638 2.06 1.42 4.29
N MET A 639 2.15 0.10 4.41
CA MET A 639 1.19 -0.77 5.08
C MET A 639 0.77 -0.27 6.48
N GLY A 640 1.72 0.21 7.30
CA GLY A 640 1.42 0.83 8.60
C GLY A 640 0.63 2.13 8.47
N GLY A 641 0.78 2.84 7.35
CA GLY A 641 -0.06 3.98 6.98
C GLY A 641 -1.50 3.57 6.66
N ILE A 642 -1.69 2.45 5.95
CA ILE A 642 -3.01 1.87 5.63
C ILE A 642 -3.73 1.45 6.92
N ILE A 643 -3.03 0.71 7.79
CA ILE A 643 -3.59 0.27 9.09
C ILE A 643 -3.93 1.48 9.96
N SER A 644 -3.02 2.45 10.11
CA SER A 644 -3.27 3.65 10.93
C SER A 644 -4.37 4.56 10.36
N GLY A 645 -4.55 4.61 9.03
CA GLY A 645 -5.68 5.28 8.39
C GLY A 645 -7.02 4.66 8.78
N SER A 646 -7.21 3.37 8.50
CA SER A 646 -8.44 2.65 8.89
C SER A 646 -8.69 2.73 10.40
N PHE A 647 -7.66 2.54 11.22
CA PHE A 647 -7.74 2.60 12.68
C PHE A 647 -8.18 3.97 13.21
N ALA A 648 -7.66 5.08 12.65
CA ALA A 648 -8.00 6.45 13.03
C ALA A 648 -9.49 6.79 12.88
N GLY A 649 -10.20 6.13 11.97
CA GLY A 649 -11.64 6.31 11.79
C GLY A 649 -12.50 5.43 12.72
N VAL A 650 -12.00 4.27 13.13
CA VAL A 650 -12.83 3.28 13.85
C VAL A 650 -12.56 3.19 15.35
N GLU A 651 -11.36 3.54 15.85
CA GLU A 651 -11.07 3.62 17.28
C GLU A 651 -11.01 5.08 17.76
N GLN A 652 -12.08 5.50 18.43
CA GLN A 652 -12.27 6.89 18.88
C GLN A 652 -11.58 7.19 20.22
N ALA A 653 -10.87 6.23 20.81
CA ALA A 653 -9.90 6.50 21.88
C ALA A 653 -8.63 7.22 21.36
N LEU A 654 -8.42 7.29 20.04
CA LEU A 654 -7.31 8.02 19.44
C LEU A 654 -7.52 9.54 19.50
N THR A 655 -6.54 10.24 20.06
CA THR A 655 -6.48 11.70 20.05
C THR A 655 -6.10 12.22 18.66
N ALA A 656 -5.07 11.60 18.05
CA ALA A 656 -4.51 12.00 16.77
C ALA A 656 -3.85 10.83 16.00
N ALA A 657 -3.70 10.95 14.68
CA ALA A 657 -3.01 9.98 13.84
C ALA A 657 -2.22 10.64 12.70
N ALA A 658 -1.18 9.97 12.19
CA ALA A 658 -0.32 10.49 11.11
C ALA A 658 -0.02 9.45 9.99
N PRO A 659 -1.05 8.91 9.30
CA PRO A 659 -0.87 7.89 8.28
C PRO A 659 0.02 8.41 7.13
N THR A 660 1.20 7.80 6.99
CA THR A 660 2.22 8.17 5.99
C THR A 660 2.22 7.13 4.88
N ALA A 661 2.13 7.57 3.62
CA ALA A 661 1.95 6.70 2.46
C ALA A 661 0.81 5.67 2.68
N GLY A 662 -0.31 6.13 3.26
CA GLY A 662 -1.34 5.26 3.87
C GLY A 662 -2.63 5.00 3.07
N ALA A 663 -2.64 5.31 1.77
CA ALA A 663 -3.68 5.02 0.76
C ALA A 663 -5.18 4.99 1.14
N GLY A 664 -6.00 5.79 0.44
CA GLY A 664 -7.42 5.48 0.21
C GLY A 664 -7.65 5.07 -1.26
N GLY A 665 -8.32 3.94 -1.50
CA GLY A 665 -8.45 3.30 -2.81
C GLY A 665 -7.42 2.19 -3.02
N LEU A 666 -7.63 1.03 -2.39
CA LEU A 666 -6.74 -0.13 -2.47
C LEU A 666 -6.65 -0.73 -3.89
N LEU A 667 -7.68 -0.57 -4.74
CA LEU A 667 -7.59 -0.83 -6.18
C LEU A 667 -6.50 0.01 -6.84
N ASP A 668 -6.44 1.30 -6.53
CA ASP A 668 -5.49 2.22 -7.15
C ASP A 668 -4.06 1.97 -6.67
N VAL A 669 -3.89 1.44 -5.45
CA VAL A 669 -2.61 0.82 -5.03
C VAL A 669 -2.33 -0.40 -5.92
N GLY A 670 -3.27 -1.36 -5.98
CA GLY A 670 -3.10 -2.62 -6.70
C GLY A 670 -2.74 -2.48 -8.17
N VAL A 671 -3.34 -1.54 -8.92
CA VAL A 671 -3.09 -1.38 -10.37
C VAL A 671 -1.96 -0.41 -10.72
N ARG A 672 -1.39 0.30 -9.74
CA ARG A 672 -0.33 1.29 -9.98
C ARG A 672 0.97 1.04 -9.24
N SER A 673 0.96 0.21 -8.20
CA SER A 673 2.13 -0.01 -7.35
C SER A 673 3.30 -0.63 -8.12
N ILE A 674 4.51 -0.18 -7.79
CA ILE A 674 5.77 -0.84 -8.19
C ILE A 674 6.41 -1.65 -7.05
N GLN A 675 5.72 -1.78 -5.91
CA GLN A 675 6.19 -2.51 -4.73
C GLN A 675 6.29 -4.02 -5.05
N GLY A 676 7.47 -4.60 -4.85
CA GLY A 676 7.66 -6.06 -4.89
C GLY A 676 6.74 -6.75 -3.88
N GLY A 677 6.17 -7.88 -4.28
CA GLY A 677 5.11 -8.59 -3.58
C GLY A 677 3.71 -8.23 -4.06
N VAL A 678 3.40 -6.96 -4.34
CA VAL A 678 2.08 -6.59 -4.91
C VAL A 678 1.98 -7.08 -6.35
N LYS A 679 3.02 -6.83 -7.17
CA LYS A 679 3.09 -7.32 -8.54
C LYS A 679 2.98 -8.85 -8.55
N GLU A 680 3.82 -9.53 -7.79
CA GLU A 680 3.94 -10.98 -7.77
C GLU A 680 2.67 -11.65 -7.23
N ALA A 681 2.23 -11.35 -6.02
CA ALA A 681 1.11 -12.05 -5.39
C ALA A 681 -0.27 -11.69 -5.98
N VAL A 682 -0.43 -10.50 -6.58
CA VAL A 682 -1.70 -10.06 -7.20
C VAL A 682 -1.69 -10.28 -8.72
N HIS A 683 -0.75 -9.67 -9.45
CA HIS A 683 -0.78 -9.71 -10.92
C HIS A 683 -0.29 -11.03 -11.50
N LEU A 684 0.72 -11.69 -10.92
CA LEU A 684 1.12 -13.02 -11.42
C LEU A 684 -0.02 -14.02 -11.21
N ARG A 685 -0.75 -14.01 -10.09
CA ARG A 685 -1.88 -14.94 -9.88
C ARG A 685 -3.02 -14.73 -10.89
N PHE A 686 -3.27 -13.49 -11.32
CA PHE A 686 -4.23 -13.20 -12.40
C PHE A 686 -3.75 -13.74 -13.77
N MET A 687 -2.46 -13.58 -14.09
CA MET A 687 -1.89 -14.00 -15.38
C MET A 687 -1.44 -15.47 -15.44
N ALA A 688 -1.13 -16.10 -14.30
CA ALA A 688 -0.67 -17.48 -14.19
C ALA A 688 -1.83 -18.46 -14.43
N VAL A 689 -1.61 -19.69 -14.90
CA VAL A 689 -0.31 -20.31 -15.18
C VAL A 689 0.25 -19.80 -16.52
N LEU A 690 1.45 -19.23 -16.46
CA LEU A 690 2.06 -18.51 -17.57
C LEU A 690 3.25 -19.33 -18.10
N LEU A 691 3.10 -19.93 -19.28
CA LEU A 691 4.15 -20.66 -19.98
C LEU A 691 5.04 -19.68 -20.75
N GLU A 692 6.34 -19.70 -20.50
CA GLU A 692 7.35 -18.94 -21.24
C GLU A 692 8.26 -19.89 -22.03
N GLY A 693 8.54 -19.55 -23.30
CA GLY A 693 9.63 -20.13 -24.09
C GLY A 693 10.80 -19.16 -24.19
N VAL A 694 11.97 -19.52 -23.67
CA VAL A 694 13.20 -18.71 -23.74
C VAL A 694 14.32 -19.39 -24.52
N PRO A 695 15.17 -18.67 -25.26
CA PRO A 695 16.35 -19.26 -25.88
C PRO A 695 17.36 -19.74 -24.82
N HIS A 696 17.87 -20.96 -24.97
CA HIS A 696 18.87 -21.53 -24.04
C HIS A 696 20.19 -21.87 -24.73
N ARG A 697 20.15 -22.50 -25.91
CA ARG A 697 21.31 -22.87 -26.73
C ARG A 697 20.98 -22.72 -28.22
N ASP A 698 21.96 -22.94 -29.10
CA ASP A 698 21.73 -23.00 -30.55
C ASP A 698 20.60 -24.02 -30.85
N ASP A 699 19.58 -23.58 -31.59
CA ASP A 699 18.32 -24.28 -31.92
C ASP A 699 17.39 -24.76 -30.76
N LEU A 700 17.78 -24.56 -29.50
CA LEU A 700 17.03 -25.01 -28.32
C LEU A 700 16.32 -23.87 -27.57
N THR A 701 15.01 -24.02 -27.44
CA THR A 701 14.13 -23.21 -26.59
C THR A 701 13.84 -23.98 -25.30
N ARG A 702 13.97 -23.33 -24.16
CA ARG A 702 13.63 -23.83 -22.84
C ARG A 702 12.23 -23.35 -22.46
N LEU A 703 11.40 -24.29 -22.01
CA LEU A 703 10.03 -24.04 -21.58
C LEU A 703 9.97 -24.01 -20.06
N ARG A 704 9.29 -23.02 -19.48
CA ARG A 704 9.09 -22.90 -18.03
C ARG A 704 7.79 -22.21 -17.69
N PHE A 705 7.19 -22.56 -16.56
CA PHE A 705 6.05 -21.86 -16.00
C PHE A 705 6.52 -20.76 -15.03
N TRP A 706 5.88 -19.59 -15.08
CA TRP A 706 5.92 -18.61 -14.01
C TRP A 706 4.73 -18.83 -13.09
N VAL A 707 5.00 -18.91 -11.79
CA VAL A 707 4.00 -19.07 -10.73
C VAL A 707 4.32 -18.14 -9.56
N PRO A 708 3.31 -17.64 -8.83
CA PRO A 708 3.55 -16.89 -7.59
C PRO A 708 4.14 -17.82 -6.54
N ASN A 709 5.28 -17.44 -5.95
CA ASN A 709 5.80 -18.04 -4.73
C ASN A 709 5.66 -17.02 -3.60
N VAL A 710 4.50 -17.01 -2.94
CA VAL A 710 4.20 -16.06 -1.87
C VAL A 710 4.29 -14.62 -2.40
N ASN A 711 5.27 -13.83 -1.97
CA ASN A 711 5.52 -12.45 -2.41
C ASN A 711 6.60 -12.34 -3.51
N ASP A 712 7.15 -13.47 -3.98
CA ASP A 712 8.10 -13.55 -5.09
C ASP A 712 7.53 -14.31 -6.31
N ASP A 713 8.28 -14.35 -7.41
CA ASP A 713 8.01 -15.22 -8.56
C ASP A 713 8.99 -16.39 -8.68
N GLU A 714 8.49 -17.57 -9.04
CA GLU A 714 9.30 -18.78 -9.26
C GLU A 714 9.09 -19.34 -10.67
N ARG A 715 10.13 -20.02 -11.19
CA ARG A 715 10.22 -20.52 -12.56
C ARG A 715 10.38 -22.04 -12.56
N VAL A 716 9.25 -22.73 -12.70
CA VAL A 716 9.22 -24.19 -12.80
C VAL A 716 9.58 -24.59 -14.24
N GLU A 717 10.80 -25.05 -14.44
CA GLU A 717 11.33 -25.51 -15.72
C GLU A 717 10.59 -26.78 -16.16
N VAL A 718 10.15 -26.80 -17.43
CA VAL A 718 9.33 -27.87 -18.01
C VAL A 718 10.17 -28.79 -18.89
N ALA A 719 10.82 -28.26 -19.95
CA ALA A 719 11.58 -29.05 -20.91
C ALA A 719 12.47 -28.18 -21.81
N GLU A 720 13.49 -28.78 -22.43
CA GLU A 720 14.19 -28.20 -23.60
C GLU A 720 13.62 -28.77 -24.91
N VAL A 721 13.35 -27.90 -25.88
CA VAL A 721 12.72 -28.25 -27.17
C VAL A 721 13.47 -27.63 -28.33
N ALA A 722 13.81 -28.46 -29.32
CA ALA A 722 14.59 -28.06 -30.49
C ALA A 722 13.70 -27.67 -31.68
N GLY A 723 14.15 -26.71 -32.50
CA GLY A 723 13.55 -26.44 -33.81
C GLY A 723 12.21 -25.70 -33.79
N ILE A 724 11.89 -25.02 -32.69
CA ILE A 724 10.90 -23.94 -32.68
C ILE A 724 11.46 -22.78 -33.50
N VAL A 725 10.69 -22.27 -34.46
CA VAL A 725 11.06 -21.14 -35.33
C VAL A 725 9.96 -20.09 -35.34
N ALA A 726 10.31 -18.85 -35.70
CA ALA A 726 9.34 -17.76 -35.77
C ALA A 726 8.18 -18.10 -36.74
N GLY A 727 6.95 -17.84 -36.28
CA GLY A 727 5.71 -18.20 -36.98
C GLY A 727 5.16 -19.59 -36.65
N ASP A 728 5.87 -20.43 -35.88
CA ASP A 728 5.25 -21.58 -35.22
C ASP A 728 4.20 -21.11 -34.20
N ARG A 729 3.15 -21.90 -34.00
CA ARG A 729 2.13 -21.68 -32.97
C ARG A 729 2.33 -22.65 -31.81
N ILE A 730 2.27 -22.12 -30.59
CA ILE A 730 2.41 -22.87 -29.35
C ILE A 730 1.05 -22.89 -28.68
N ARG A 731 0.46 -24.08 -28.58
CA ARG A 731 -0.84 -24.27 -27.93
C ARG A 731 -0.65 -24.92 -26.57
N ILE A 732 -1.08 -24.26 -25.50
CA ILE A 732 -1.23 -24.87 -24.18
C ILE A 732 -2.71 -25.24 -23.98
N SER A 733 -2.98 -26.34 -23.29
CA SER A 733 -4.35 -26.76 -22.97
C SER A 733 -4.41 -27.45 -21.62
N ASN A 734 -5.33 -27.00 -20.78
CA ASN A 734 -5.73 -27.66 -19.55
C ASN A 734 -6.78 -28.73 -19.89
N LEU A 735 -6.48 -29.98 -19.52
CA LEU A 735 -7.29 -31.14 -19.89
C LEU A 735 -8.44 -31.41 -18.90
N ALA A 736 -8.45 -30.76 -17.73
CA ALA A 736 -9.51 -30.88 -16.73
C ALA A 736 -10.69 -29.93 -17.01
N ASN A 737 -10.41 -28.63 -17.20
CA ASN A 737 -11.45 -27.62 -17.46
C ASN A 737 -11.69 -27.33 -18.95
N GLY A 738 -10.74 -27.67 -19.83
CA GLY A 738 -10.81 -27.44 -21.27
C GLY A 738 -10.34 -26.05 -21.73
N GLU A 739 -9.82 -25.21 -20.82
CA GLU A 739 -9.17 -23.94 -21.15
C GLU A 739 -7.93 -24.17 -22.03
N ALA A 740 -7.72 -23.31 -23.01
CA ALA A 740 -6.60 -23.42 -23.94
C ALA A 740 -6.27 -22.08 -24.58
N ASP A 741 -4.98 -21.87 -24.83
CA ASP A 741 -4.41 -20.68 -25.44
C ASP A 741 -3.45 -21.10 -26.56
N GLU A 742 -3.33 -20.27 -27.62
CA GLU A 742 -2.53 -20.58 -28.82
C GLU A 742 -1.83 -19.32 -29.35
N VAL A 743 -0.55 -19.19 -29.03
CA VAL A 743 0.27 -18.00 -29.31
C VAL A 743 1.30 -18.24 -30.41
N VAL A 744 1.81 -17.18 -31.03
CA VAL A 744 2.83 -17.27 -32.09
C VAL A 744 4.24 -17.07 -31.53
N ALA A 745 5.17 -17.94 -31.90
CA ALA A 745 6.60 -17.77 -31.60
C ALA A 745 7.20 -16.62 -32.43
N ARG A 746 7.87 -15.68 -31.77
CA ARG A 746 8.45 -14.46 -32.37
C ARG A 746 9.97 -14.48 -32.31
N ASP A 747 10.63 -13.89 -33.31
CA ASP A 747 12.10 -13.74 -33.37
C ASP A 747 12.55 -12.54 -32.51
N GLN A 748 13.61 -12.69 -31.70
CA GLN A 748 14.23 -11.57 -30.97
C GLN A 748 15.09 -10.66 -31.86
N GLY A 749 15.31 -11.02 -33.12
CA GLY A 749 16.14 -10.29 -34.08
C GLY A 749 17.57 -10.85 -34.22
N ASP A 750 17.92 -11.88 -33.45
CA ASP A 750 19.16 -12.67 -33.58
C ASP A 750 18.93 -14.09 -34.13
N GLY A 751 17.69 -14.43 -34.50
CA GLY A 751 17.28 -15.74 -35.00
C GLY A 751 16.81 -16.70 -33.89
N ARG A 752 16.76 -16.25 -32.63
CA ARG A 752 16.22 -17.01 -31.50
C ARG A 752 14.78 -16.61 -31.22
N VAL A 753 13.99 -17.57 -30.75
CA VAL A 753 12.54 -17.41 -30.58
C VAL A 753 12.10 -17.22 -29.13
N ILE A 754 11.05 -16.44 -28.96
CA ILE A 754 10.34 -16.24 -27.70
C ILE A 754 8.82 -16.34 -27.87
N PHE A 755 8.16 -16.75 -26.81
CA PHE A 755 6.71 -16.69 -26.66
C PHE A 755 6.32 -16.69 -25.18
N ARG A 756 5.07 -16.34 -24.95
CA ARG A 756 4.34 -16.48 -23.68
C ARG A 756 2.95 -16.98 -24.01
N ALA A 757 2.44 -17.96 -23.26
CA ALA A 757 1.05 -18.41 -23.31
C ALA A 757 0.46 -18.46 -21.89
N HIS A 758 -0.85 -18.34 -21.76
CA HIS A 758 -1.59 -18.29 -20.49
C HIS A 758 -2.59 -19.44 -20.40
N VAL A 759 -2.76 -20.06 -19.23
CA VAL A 759 -3.85 -21.03 -19.02
C VAL A 759 -4.43 -20.94 -17.61
N GLY A 760 -5.76 -20.91 -17.53
CA GLY A 760 -6.47 -21.00 -16.26
C GLY A 760 -6.37 -22.43 -15.73
N ALA A 761 -5.77 -22.58 -14.55
CA ALA A 761 -5.49 -23.89 -13.98
C ALA A 761 -5.44 -23.86 -12.46
N ASP A 762 -5.88 -24.97 -11.86
CA ASP A 762 -5.83 -25.20 -10.43
C ASP A 762 -4.65 -26.08 -10.03
N ALA A 763 -4.17 -25.90 -8.80
CA ALA A 763 -3.14 -26.72 -8.17
C ALA A 763 -3.22 -26.61 -6.65
N MET A 764 -2.83 -27.69 -5.98
CA MET A 764 -2.71 -27.81 -4.53
C MET A 764 -1.80 -26.71 -3.96
N ARG A 765 -2.24 -26.06 -2.87
CA ARG A 765 -1.50 -24.96 -2.21
C ARG A 765 -0.26 -25.46 -1.49
N ALA A 766 0.65 -24.55 -1.14
CA ALA A 766 1.82 -24.89 -0.33
C ALA A 766 1.45 -25.49 1.04
N VAL A 767 0.45 -24.93 1.72
CA VAL A 767 -0.05 -25.43 3.02
C VAL A 767 -0.67 -26.83 2.89
N ASP A 768 -1.41 -27.10 1.81
CA ASP A 768 -1.95 -28.43 1.52
C ASP A 768 -0.81 -29.44 1.28
N ARG A 769 0.21 -29.05 0.48
CA ARG A 769 1.40 -29.88 0.20
C ARG A 769 2.13 -30.26 1.49
N ARG A 770 2.27 -29.32 2.44
CA ARG A 770 2.90 -29.57 3.75
C ARG A 770 2.27 -30.76 4.45
N LYS A 771 0.94 -30.75 4.55
CA LYS A 771 0.14 -31.81 5.16
C LYS A 771 0.23 -33.13 4.40
N VAL A 772 0.15 -33.05 3.07
CA VAL A 772 -0.01 -34.20 2.18
C VAL A 772 1.29 -34.97 1.93
N PHE A 773 2.43 -34.27 1.91
CA PHE A 773 3.75 -34.87 1.68
C PHE A 773 4.60 -35.01 2.97
N GLU A 774 4.02 -34.74 4.15
CA GLU A 774 4.70 -34.78 5.46
C GLU A 774 5.98 -33.91 5.48
N LEU A 775 5.88 -32.67 4.96
CA LEU A 775 7.01 -31.73 4.84
C LEU A 775 7.36 -31.12 6.21
N ASP A 776 8.09 -31.88 7.02
CA ASP A 776 8.57 -31.48 8.35
C ASP A 776 9.89 -30.69 8.25
N PRO A 777 9.96 -29.41 8.68
CA PRO A 777 11.22 -28.65 8.79
C PRO A 777 12.17 -29.19 9.86
N GLY A 778 11.65 -30.02 10.78
CA GLY A 778 12.39 -30.64 11.86
C GLY A 778 13.06 -29.64 12.82
N PRO A 779 13.98 -30.12 13.67
CA PRO A 779 14.71 -29.25 14.60
C PRO A 779 15.69 -28.28 13.91
N SER A 780 15.97 -28.47 12.63
CA SER A 780 16.88 -27.66 11.82
C SER A 780 16.22 -26.46 11.14
N GLY A 781 14.88 -26.40 11.07
CA GLY A 781 14.13 -25.43 10.28
C GLY A 781 14.08 -25.74 8.77
N LEU A 782 15.10 -26.43 8.23
CA LEU A 782 15.17 -26.79 6.81
C LEU A 782 14.20 -27.92 6.46
N VAL A 783 13.31 -27.67 5.48
CA VAL A 783 12.44 -28.68 4.88
C VAL A 783 13.22 -29.48 3.83
N GLU A 784 13.28 -30.80 3.97
CA GLU A 784 13.84 -31.70 2.94
C GLU A 784 12.82 -31.90 1.80
N PRO A 785 13.12 -31.49 0.54
CA PRO A 785 12.11 -31.50 -0.51
C PRO A 785 11.68 -32.90 -0.99
N TYR A 786 10.38 -33.09 -1.22
CA TYR A 786 9.84 -34.36 -1.72
C TYR A 786 10.03 -34.52 -3.23
N VAL A 787 10.63 -35.63 -3.67
CA VAL A 787 10.83 -35.93 -5.10
C VAL A 787 9.59 -36.58 -5.72
N LEU A 788 8.84 -35.81 -6.50
CA LEU A 788 7.67 -36.26 -7.25
C LEU A 788 8.06 -37.10 -8.46
N ASN A 789 7.50 -38.30 -8.60
CA ASN A 789 7.54 -39.11 -9.82
C ASN A 789 6.29 -40.00 -9.90
N ASP A 790 5.87 -40.37 -11.12
CA ASP A 790 4.66 -41.16 -11.38
C ASP A 790 4.66 -42.55 -10.66
N ASP A 791 5.83 -43.09 -10.31
CA ASP A 791 5.98 -44.37 -9.62
C ASP A 791 5.87 -44.30 -8.08
N ASN A 792 5.90 -43.09 -7.48
CA ASN A 792 6.03 -42.89 -6.03
C ASN A 792 5.07 -41.81 -5.47
N PHE A 793 3.80 -41.83 -5.88
CA PHE A 793 2.78 -41.00 -5.24
C PHE A 793 2.34 -41.56 -3.88
N PRO A 794 2.13 -40.70 -2.84
CA PRO A 794 1.50 -41.12 -1.59
C PRO A 794 0.12 -41.77 -1.81
N ALA A 795 -0.19 -42.78 -0.99
CA ALA A 795 -1.34 -43.64 -1.21
C ALA A 795 -2.68 -42.91 -1.03
N GLY A 796 -3.39 -42.67 -2.13
CA GLY A 796 -4.70 -41.99 -2.15
C GLY A 796 -4.71 -40.69 -2.96
N LEU A 797 -3.54 -40.19 -3.36
CA LEU A 797 -3.40 -39.04 -4.25
C LEU A 797 -3.32 -39.47 -5.71
N THR A 798 -3.64 -38.52 -6.60
CA THR A 798 -3.35 -38.58 -8.04
C THR A 798 -2.64 -37.30 -8.47
N LEU A 799 -2.04 -37.31 -9.66
CA LEU A 799 -1.55 -36.08 -10.32
C LEU A 799 -2.66 -35.03 -10.43
N GLU A 800 -3.88 -35.44 -10.77
CA GLU A 800 -5.07 -34.58 -10.88
C GLU A 800 -5.43 -33.91 -9.54
N THR A 801 -5.07 -34.49 -8.39
CA THR A 801 -5.21 -33.82 -7.08
C THR A 801 -4.07 -32.88 -6.73
N LEU A 802 -2.91 -32.99 -7.38
CA LEU A 802 -1.77 -32.10 -7.18
C LEU A 802 -1.89 -30.83 -8.05
N GLY A 803 -2.38 -30.97 -9.27
CA GLY A 803 -2.77 -29.87 -10.14
C GLY A 803 -3.28 -30.34 -11.50
N ASP A 804 -3.89 -29.42 -12.23
CA ASP A 804 -4.58 -29.75 -13.48
C ASP A 804 -3.62 -30.35 -14.53
N PRO A 805 -3.98 -31.48 -15.19
CA PRO A 805 -3.19 -32.04 -16.27
C PRO A 805 -3.11 -31.09 -17.46
N LEU A 806 -1.88 -30.80 -17.91
CA LEU A 806 -1.61 -29.87 -19.02
C LEU A 806 -1.01 -30.60 -20.22
N LYS A 807 -1.25 -30.04 -21.41
CA LYS A 807 -0.60 -30.47 -22.66
C LYS A 807 -0.10 -29.25 -23.42
N ILE A 808 1.12 -29.31 -23.94
CA ILE A 808 1.69 -28.29 -24.82
C ILE A 808 1.90 -28.90 -26.21
N GLU A 809 1.44 -28.21 -27.26
CA GLU A 809 1.58 -28.60 -28.66
C GLU A 809 2.31 -27.53 -29.45
N ILE A 810 3.34 -27.95 -30.19
CA ILE A 810 4.10 -27.07 -31.09
C ILE A 810 3.66 -27.37 -32.51
N ILE A 811 3.05 -26.39 -33.15
CA ILE A 811 2.43 -26.50 -34.46
C ILE A 811 3.22 -25.61 -35.42
N GLY A 812 3.71 -26.17 -36.52
CA GLY A 812 4.40 -25.43 -37.56
C GLY A 812 3.53 -24.32 -38.16
N ALA A 813 4.18 -23.29 -38.71
CA ALA A 813 3.51 -22.24 -39.48
C ALA A 813 2.62 -22.80 -40.63
N ASP A 814 2.92 -23.99 -41.14
CA ASP A 814 2.14 -24.73 -42.15
C ASP A 814 0.95 -25.55 -41.59
N GLY A 815 0.77 -25.54 -40.27
CA GLY A 815 -0.27 -26.30 -39.56
C GLY A 815 0.13 -27.74 -39.19
N THR A 816 1.38 -28.16 -39.40
CA THR A 816 1.83 -29.51 -39.00
C THR A 816 2.17 -29.58 -37.52
N LEU A 817 1.63 -30.55 -36.78
CA LEU A 817 2.06 -30.81 -35.41
C LEU A 817 3.52 -31.30 -35.41
N LYS A 818 4.43 -30.51 -34.85
CA LYS A 818 5.86 -30.83 -34.73
C LYS A 818 6.14 -31.72 -33.52
N GLN A 819 5.60 -31.33 -32.36
CA GLN A 819 5.85 -31.99 -31.08
C GLN A 819 4.67 -31.77 -30.12
N THR A 820 4.43 -32.77 -29.28
CA THR A 820 3.58 -32.67 -28.08
C THR A 820 4.49 -32.85 -26.86
N ILE A 821 4.23 -32.09 -25.80
CA ILE A 821 4.86 -32.22 -24.48
C ILE A 821 3.74 -32.45 -23.47
N ASP A 822 3.78 -33.63 -22.85
CA ASP A 822 2.82 -34.16 -21.88
C ASP A 822 3.53 -34.70 -20.60
N ALA A 823 4.84 -34.46 -20.49
CA ALA A 823 5.65 -34.75 -19.32
C ALA A 823 6.79 -33.73 -19.15
N PHE A 824 7.26 -33.55 -17.92
CA PHE A 824 8.49 -32.80 -17.62
C PHE A 824 9.71 -33.50 -18.25
N GLY A 825 10.58 -32.73 -18.89
CA GLY A 825 11.68 -33.23 -19.72
C GLY A 825 13.09 -32.96 -19.15
N PRO A 826 14.14 -33.44 -19.83
CA PRO A 826 15.51 -33.26 -19.38
C PRO A 826 15.99 -31.82 -19.65
N LEU A 827 16.77 -31.29 -18.70
CA LEU A 827 17.34 -29.94 -18.75
C LEU A 827 18.88 -30.01 -18.77
N THR A 828 19.53 -28.97 -19.29
CA THR A 828 20.99 -28.87 -19.39
C THR A 828 21.55 -27.55 -18.84
N ASP A 829 22.81 -27.57 -18.42
CA ASP A 829 23.55 -26.35 -18.10
C ASP A 829 23.96 -25.57 -19.38
N ALA A 830 24.59 -24.42 -19.22
CA ALA A 830 25.12 -23.62 -20.33
C ALA A 830 26.20 -24.35 -21.18
N ASN A 831 26.79 -25.43 -20.65
CA ASN A 831 27.78 -26.27 -21.35
C ASN A 831 27.14 -27.47 -22.05
N GLY A 832 25.83 -27.68 -21.90
CA GLY A 832 25.08 -28.82 -22.44
C GLY A 832 25.18 -30.11 -21.61
N ALA A 833 25.70 -30.07 -20.38
CA ALA A 833 25.65 -31.18 -19.44
C ALA A 833 24.24 -31.29 -18.82
N THR A 834 23.69 -32.49 -18.73
CA THR A 834 22.37 -32.73 -18.11
C THR A 834 22.40 -32.32 -16.64
N LEU A 835 21.42 -31.51 -16.22
CA LEU A 835 21.25 -31.11 -14.82
C LEU A 835 20.76 -32.30 -14.00
N ALA A 836 21.42 -32.56 -12.87
CA ALA A 836 21.03 -33.63 -11.93
C ALA A 836 19.94 -33.18 -10.95
N LEU A 837 19.90 -31.88 -10.65
CA LEU A 837 18.82 -31.22 -9.91
C LEU A 837 17.76 -30.74 -10.90
N ARG A 838 16.50 -30.94 -10.52
CA ARG A 838 15.31 -30.54 -11.28
C ARG A 838 14.71 -29.30 -10.62
N SER A 839 13.68 -28.69 -11.22
CA SER A 839 12.98 -27.58 -10.56
C SER A 839 12.40 -28.04 -9.22
N SER A 840 12.69 -27.26 -8.19
CA SER A 840 12.06 -27.29 -6.88
C SER A 840 11.02 -26.18 -6.81
N PHE A 841 9.80 -26.47 -6.37
CA PHE A 841 8.80 -25.46 -6.08
C PHE A 841 7.91 -25.91 -4.91
N GLN A 842 7.83 -25.05 -3.90
CA GLN A 842 7.04 -25.23 -2.68
C GLN A 842 7.23 -26.60 -2.00
N GLY A 843 8.49 -26.92 -1.66
CA GLY A 843 8.88 -28.18 -1.02
C GLY A 843 8.86 -29.43 -1.91
N LEU A 844 8.51 -29.32 -3.21
CA LEU A 844 8.44 -30.45 -4.14
C LEU A 844 9.48 -30.34 -5.26
N ILE A 845 10.10 -31.45 -5.67
CA ILE A 845 11.04 -31.56 -6.80
C ILE A 845 10.39 -32.33 -7.95
N TYR A 846 10.39 -31.73 -9.14
CA TYR A 846 9.66 -32.24 -10.31
C TYR A 846 10.53 -33.19 -11.18
N ASP A 847 10.35 -34.51 -10.99
CA ASP A 847 10.58 -35.62 -11.95
C ASP A 847 10.78 -35.32 -13.45
N ASN A 848 11.94 -35.55 -14.07
CA ASN A 848 11.96 -35.84 -15.51
C ASN A 848 11.14 -37.11 -15.79
N GLY A 849 10.12 -37.00 -16.63
CA GLY A 849 9.16 -38.06 -16.94
C GLY A 849 7.90 -38.04 -16.06
N LEU A 850 7.81 -37.13 -15.08
CA LEU A 850 6.58 -36.81 -14.37
C LEU A 850 5.56 -36.25 -15.37
N SER A 851 4.33 -36.76 -15.35
CA SER A 851 3.27 -36.29 -16.25
C SER A 851 3.00 -34.78 -16.05
N LEU A 852 2.83 -34.04 -17.14
CA LEU A 852 2.76 -32.58 -17.12
C LEU A 852 1.45 -32.10 -16.50
N HIS A 853 1.56 -31.24 -15.50
CA HIS A 853 0.44 -30.64 -14.78
C HIS A 853 0.80 -29.21 -14.35
N ALA A 854 -0.21 -28.43 -13.95
CA ALA A 854 -0.05 -27.10 -13.42
C ALA A 854 0.72 -27.14 -12.09
N PRO A 855 1.91 -26.51 -11.97
CA PRO A 855 2.65 -26.52 -10.72
C PRO A 855 2.08 -25.54 -9.68
N GLY A 856 1.18 -24.63 -10.06
CA GLY A 856 0.55 -23.65 -9.19
C GLY A 856 -0.80 -23.17 -9.76
N ARG A 857 -1.66 -22.60 -8.90
CA ARG A 857 -3.01 -22.11 -9.25
C ARG A 857 -3.00 -20.69 -9.84
N GLY A 858 -3.90 -20.38 -10.78
CA GLY A 858 -4.09 -19.03 -11.34
C GLY A 858 -5.21 -18.92 -12.40
N LEU A 859 -5.59 -17.69 -12.74
CA LEU A 859 -6.77 -17.40 -13.60
C LEU A 859 -6.51 -17.45 -15.12
N GLY A 860 -5.24 -17.41 -15.53
CA GLY A 860 -4.80 -17.49 -16.94
C GLY A 860 -5.29 -16.35 -17.83
N LYS A 861 -5.45 -15.14 -17.28
CA LYS A 861 -6.06 -14.00 -17.98
C LYS A 861 -5.03 -12.97 -18.44
N TYR A 862 -5.28 -12.39 -19.61
CA TYR A 862 -4.50 -11.29 -20.15
C TYR A 862 -4.80 -9.98 -19.41
N ARG A 863 -3.74 -9.25 -19.06
CA ARG A 863 -3.81 -7.84 -18.60
C ARG A 863 -4.29 -6.93 -19.73
N SER A 864 -4.51 -5.64 -19.46
CA SER A 864 -5.01 -4.67 -20.45
C SER A 864 -6.41 -4.96 -21.04
N THR A 865 -7.05 -6.12 -20.80
CA THR A 865 -8.35 -6.51 -21.42
C THR A 865 -9.60 -5.96 -20.70
N PRO A 866 -10.80 -6.01 -21.33
CA PRO A 866 -12.07 -5.66 -20.68
C PRO A 866 -12.38 -6.53 -19.47
N ASP A 867 -11.99 -7.81 -19.49
CA ASP A 867 -12.15 -8.72 -18.35
C ASP A 867 -11.19 -8.39 -17.20
N TYR A 868 -9.96 -7.93 -17.48
CA TYR A 868 -9.09 -7.37 -16.43
C TYR A 868 -9.74 -6.13 -15.78
N ARG A 869 -10.33 -5.22 -16.58
CA ARG A 869 -11.03 -4.02 -16.07
C ARG A 869 -12.26 -4.40 -15.21
N ARG A 870 -12.99 -5.46 -15.58
CA ARG A 870 -14.09 -6.04 -14.77
C ARG A 870 -13.58 -6.65 -13.45
N PHE A 871 -12.50 -7.43 -13.49
CA PHE A 871 -11.84 -8.00 -12.31
C PHE A 871 -11.35 -6.92 -11.33
N VAL A 872 -10.72 -5.88 -11.87
CA VAL A 872 -10.29 -4.69 -11.11
C VAL A 872 -11.49 -4.03 -10.41
N ALA A 873 -12.61 -3.80 -11.12
CA ALA A 873 -13.79 -3.18 -10.53
C ALA A 873 -14.45 -3.99 -9.40
N ILE A 874 -14.59 -5.32 -9.54
CA ILE A 874 -15.13 -6.17 -8.47
C ILE A 874 -14.14 -6.29 -7.29
N SER A 875 -12.83 -6.21 -7.55
CA SER A 875 -11.81 -6.23 -6.48
C SER A 875 -11.95 -5.06 -5.51
N GLN A 876 -12.24 -3.83 -5.97
CA GLN A 876 -12.54 -2.72 -5.05
C GLN A 876 -13.81 -2.98 -4.22
N THR A 877 -14.85 -3.56 -4.83
CA THR A 877 -16.06 -3.94 -4.08
C THR A 877 -15.75 -4.97 -3.00
N ILE A 878 -14.79 -5.89 -3.23
CA ILE A 878 -14.37 -6.83 -2.20
C ILE A 878 -13.53 -6.12 -1.13
N LEU A 879 -12.58 -5.26 -1.51
CA LEU A 879 -11.62 -4.60 -0.61
C LEU A 879 -12.20 -3.44 0.23
N ASP A 880 -13.28 -2.79 -0.20
CA ASP A 880 -13.90 -1.63 0.46
C ASP A 880 -14.09 -1.73 2.00
N PRO A 881 -14.49 -2.87 2.61
CA PRO A 881 -14.57 -3.04 4.07
C PRO A 881 -13.25 -2.84 4.85
N ALA A 882 -12.11 -2.89 4.15
CA ALA A 882 -10.77 -2.70 4.70
C ALA A 882 -10.07 -1.41 4.22
N ASP A 883 -10.63 -0.74 3.21
CA ASP A 883 -10.03 0.41 2.55
C ASP A 883 -10.12 1.68 3.43
N PRO A 884 -8.99 2.34 3.77
CA PRO A 884 -8.97 3.57 4.56
C PRO A 884 -9.86 4.68 4.00
N ILE A 885 -10.16 4.68 2.68
CA ILE A 885 -11.08 5.64 2.06
C ILE A 885 -12.45 5.68 2.77
N ASN A 886 -12.95 4.53 3.24
CA ASN A 886 -14.26 4.41 3.88
C ASN A 886 -14.24 4.84 5.36
N PHE A 887 -13.07 4.83 5.99
CA PHE A 887 -12.88 5.27 7.37
C PHE A 887 -12.56 6.78 7.46
N ALA A 888 -12.01 7.36 6.39
CA ALA A 888 -11.66 8.78 6.30
C ALA A 888 -12.77 9.79 6.69
N PRO A 889 -14.06 9.60 6.33
CA PRO A 889 -15.13 10.49 6.78
C PRO A 889 -15.33 10.51 8.31
N LEU A 890 -14.94 9.44 9.02
CA LEU A 890 -15.09 9.32 10.48
C LEU A 890 -14.06 10.19 11.23
N TYR A 891 -12.95 10.59 10.59
CA TYR A 891 -11.89 11.39 11.22
C TYR A 891 -12.42 12.71 11.80
N LEU A 892 -13.33 13.38 11.09
CA LEU A 892 -13.87 14.69 11.48
C LEU A 892 -15.12 14.61 12.38
N GLY A 893 -15.38 13.46 13.01
CA GLY A 893 -16.46 13.32 13.99
C GLY A 893 -17.84 13.05 13.39
N GLU A 894 -17.90 12.30 12.29
CA GLU A 894 -19.15 11.61 11.92
C GLU A 894 -19.62 10.78 13.13
N PRO A 895 -20.88 10.90 13.60
CA PRO A 895 -21.32 10.24 14.82
C PRO A 895 -21.18 8.71 14.75
N VAL A 896 -20.63 8.13 15.82
CA VAL A 896 -20.58 6.68 16.05
C VAL A 896 -21.30 6.34 17.36
N ASP A 897 -21.91 5.15 17.41
CA ASP A 897 -22.64 4.65 18.58
C ASP A 897 -21.69 4.06 19.64
N TYR A 898 -20.71 4.86 20.10
CA TYR A 898 -19.78 4.50 21.17
C TYR A 898 -20.07 5.33 22.43
N ASP A 899 -20.27 4.67 23.58
CA ASP A 899 -20.58 5.33 24.85
C ASP A 899 -19.31 5.75 25.64
N ASP A 900 -18.12 5.30 25.24
CA ASP A 900 -16.86 5.41 26.01
C ASP A 900 -15.81 6.37 25.42
N ALA A 901 -16.13 7.08 24.33
CA ALA A 901 -15.22 7.95 23.60
C ALA A 901 -15.95 9.14 22.95
N THR A 902 -15.25 10.24 22.69
CA THR A 902 -15.80 11.38 21.93
C THR A 902 -15.46 11.22 20.44
N PRO A 903 -16.41 11.37 19.51
CA PRO A 903 -16.13 11.26 18.08
C PRO A 903 -15.10 12.30 17.57
N GLY A 904 -14.25 11.86 16.66
CA GLY A 904 -13.25 12.65 15.93
C GLY A 904 -11.81 12.35 16.37
N THR A 905 -10.95 12.09 15.38
CA THR A 905 -9.50 11.88 15.51
C THR A 905 -8.79 12.95 14.69
N ALA A 906 -7.78 13.63 15.24
CA ALA A 906 -7.00 14.61 14.48
C ALA A 906 -6.04 13.90 13.52
N VAL A 907 -6.26 13.96 12.20
CA VAL A 907 -5.46 13.18 11.23
C VAL A 907 -4.58 14.08 10.37
N MET A 908 -3.27 13.82 10.40
CA MET A 908 -2.29 14.39 9.47
C MET A 908 -1.96 13.36 8.38
N VAL A 909 -2.55 13.52 7.19
CA VAL A 909 -2.31 12.65 6.03
C VAL A 909 -1.00 13.05 5.36
N ILE A 910 -0.09 12.09 5.14
CA ILE A 910 1.27 12.36 4.62
C ILE A 910 1.59 11.51 3.37
N PRO A 911 1.28 11.96 2.14
CA PRO A 911 1.88 11.43 0.92
C PRO A 911 3.30 11.94 0.73
N THR A 912 4.27 11.05 0.50
CA THR A 912 5.60 11.44 0.03
C THR A 912 5.55 11.72 -1.48
N ALA A 913 6.04 12.88 -1.92
CA ALA A 913 5.93 13.28 -3.32
C ALA A 913 6.66 12.29 -4.24
N GLY A 914 6.03 11.88 -5.34
CA GLY A 914 6.57 10.91 -6.29
C GLY A 914 6.54 9.44 -5.85
N ASP A 915 5.87 9.11 -4.75
CA ASP A 915 5.69 7.71 -4.32
C ASP A 915 4.85 6.92 -5.33
N MET A 916 5.41 5.80 -5.79
CA MET A 916 4.76 4.81 -6.65
C MET A 916 4.71 3.42 -6.00
N ASN A 917 5.25 3.22 -4.80
CA ASN A 917 5.06 1.99 -4.04
C ASN A 917 3.68 2.04 -3.37
N VAL A 918 3.35 3.18 -2.76
CA VAL A 918 1.96 3.56 -2.46
C VAL A 918 1.62 4.84 -3.26
N PRO A 919 0.90 4.70 -4.39
CA PRO A 919 0.66 5.79 -5.34
C PRO A 919 0.05 7.04 -4.70
N VAL A 920 0.70 8.20 -4.89
CA VAL A 920 0.32 9.48 -4.24
C VAL A 920 -1.16 9.85 -4.37
N ASN A 921 -1.83 9.57 -5.50
CA ASN A 921 -3.25 9.87 -5.68
C ASN A 921 -4.14 9.26 -4.59
N THR A 922 -3.77 8.11 -4.05
CA THR A 922 -4.56 7.39 -3.02
C THR A 922 -4.60 8.16 -1.68
N ALA A 923 -3.49 8.78 -1.28
CA ALA A 923 -3.44 9.61 -0.08
C ALA A 923 -4.13 10.97 -0.30
N PHE A 924 -4.07 11.53 -1.52
CA PHE A 924 -4.91 12.68 -1.89
C PHE A 924 -6.40 12.32 -1.84
N ALA A 925 -6.81 11.14 -2.31
CA ALA A 925 -8.17 10.62 -2.19
C ALA A 925 -8.60 10.46 -0.72
N MET A 926 -7.73 9.92 0.15
CA MET A 926 -8.00 9.84 1.59
C MET A 926 -8.22 11.22 2.23
N ALA A 927 -7.35 12.20 1.95
CA ALA A 927 -7.52 13.57 2.44
C ALA A 927 -8.78 14.25 1.87
N THR A 928 -9.16 13.90 0.63
CA THR A 928 -10.37 14.37 -0.05
C THR A 928 -11.63 13.80 0.60
N ALA A 929 -11.65 12.50 0.91
CA ALA A 929 -12.74 11.80 1.60
C ALA A 929 -12.90 12.27 3.07
N ALA A 930 -11.78 12.58 3.73
CA ALA A 930 -11.76 13.19 5.06
C ALA A 930 -12.17 14.68 5.08
N GLY A 931 -12.44 15.33 3.94
CA GLY A 931 -12.72 16.77 3.88
C GLY A 931 -11.54 17.67 4.28
N ILE A 932 -10.32 17.12 4.31
CA ILE A 932 -9.07 17.84 4.56
C ILE A 932 -8.64 18.61 3.32
N LEU A 933 -8.83 18.01 2.14
CA LEU A 933 -8.61 18.62 0.84
C LEU A 933 -9.98 18.96 0.20
N PRO A 934 -10.37 20.24 0.11
CA PRO A 934 -11.68 20.65 -0.43
C PRO A 934 -11.84 20.28 -1.91
N LEU A 935 -13.00 19.71 -2.27
CA LEU A 935 -13.36 19.31 -3.65
C LEU A 935 -14.08 20.36 -4.47
N THR A 936 -14.65 21.34 -3.78
CA THR A 936 -15.62 22.29 -4.34
C THR A 936 -15.16 23.71 -4.04
N GLU A 937 -15.59 24.69 -4.83
CA GLU A 937 -15.33 26.10 -4.49
C GLU A 937 -16.10 26.50 -3.22
N ALA A 938 -17.21 25.82 -2.93
CA ALA A 938 -18.03 26.04 -1.74
C ALA A 938 -17.38 25.50 -0.44
N GLU A 939 -16.64 24.39 -0.51
CA GLU A 939 -15.86 23.86 0.62
C GLU A 939 -14.56 24.64 0.84
N ALA A 940 -13.98 25.22 -0.22
CA ALA A 940 -12.66 25.84 -0.19
C ALA A 940 -12.63 27.11 0.69
N PRO A 941 -11.77 27.17 1.73
CA PRO A 941 -11.51 28.41 2.45
C PRO A 941 -11.08 29.55 1.52
N ALA A 942 -11.46 30.79 1.86
CA ALA A 942 -11.17 31.98 1.04
C ALA A 942 -9.67 32.20 0.75
N ALA A 943 -8.77 31.59 1.54
CA ALA A 943 -7.33 31.56 1.30
C ALA A 943 -6.93 30.86 -0.03
N TYR A 944 -7.80 30.00 -0.58
CA TYR A 944 -7.57 29.25 -1.82
C TYR A 944 -8.23 29.88 -3.06
N ALA A 945 -8.96 31.00 -2.91
CA ALA A 945 -9.69 31.64 -4.00
C ALA A 945 -8.80 32.09 -5.19
N HIS A 946 -7.49 32.16 -5.01
CA HIS A 946 -6.52 32.50 -6.06
C HIS A 946 -6.37 31.41 -7.13
N TYR A 947 -6.73 30.15 -6.84
CA TYR A 947 -6.75 29.07 -7.84
C TYR A 947 -7.89 29.20 -8.85
N GLY A 948 -8.97 29.91 -8.50
CA GLY A 948 -10.18 30.02 -9.31
C GLY A 948 -10.81 28.65 -9.63
N ARG A 949 -10.65 27.70 -8.70
CA ARG A 949 -11.19 26.34 -8.63
C ARG A 949 -10.85 25.74 -7.25
N SER A 950 -11.34 24.56 -6.94
CA SER A 950 -11.04 23.80 -5.73
C SER A 950 -9.54 23.45 -5.61
N PRO A 951 -9.00 23.37 -4.38
CA PRO A 951 -7.61 22.98 -4.17
C PRO A 951 -7.31 21.53 -4.63
N ALA A 952 -8.31 20.63 -4.57
CA ALA A 952 -8.17 19.25 -5.06
C ALA A 952 -8.04 19.18 -6.59
N GLN A 953 -8.92 19.87 -7.32
CA GLN A 953 -8.88 19.90 -8.79
C GLN A 953 -7.61 20.59 -9.28
N ALA A 954 -7.18 21.67 -8.62
CA ALA A 954 -5.91 22.31 -8.92
C ALA A 954 -4.74 21.29 -8.82
N ALA A 955 -4.74 20.39 -7.83
CA ALA A 955 -3.69 19.38 -7.69
C ALA A 955 -3.73 18.33 -8.83
N ALA A 956 -4.93 17.98 -9.31
CA ALA A 956 -5.09 17.13 -10.49
C ALA A 956 -4.60 17.83 -11.78
N ASP A 957 -4.95 19.11 -11.98
CA ASP A 957 -4.50 19.93 -13.12
C ASP A 957 -2.98 20.17 -13.13
N ALA A 958 -2.35 20.22 -11.96
CA ALA A 958 -0.90 20.30 -11.79
C ALA A 958 -0.18 18.94 -11.90
N PHE A 959 -0.91 17.86 -12.22
CA PHE A 959 -0.38 16.49 -12.33
C PHE A 959 0.26 15.94 -11.04
N ALA A 960 -0.04 16.54 -9.87
CA ALA A 960 0.53 16.13 -8.59
C ALA A 960 0.17 14.68 -8.19
N LEU A 961 -1.04 14.24 -8.57
CA LEU A 961 -1.58 12.91 -8.27
C LEU A 961 -0.91 11.80 -9.09
N GLU A 962 -0.23 12.15 -10.19
CA GLU A 962 0.36 11.18 -11.10
C GLU A 962 1.59 10.46 -10.52
N ALA A 963 2.43 11.14 -9.73
CA ALA A 963 3.68 10.59 -9.18
C ALA A 963 4.70 10.01 -10.20
N VAL A 964 4.48 10.14 -11.52
CA VAL A 964 5.42 9.69 -12.56
C VAL A 964 6.40 10.81 -12.95
N VAL A 965 7.53 10.88 -12.24
CA VAL A 965 8.58 11.91 -12.46
C VAL A 965 8.96 12.02 -13.94
N ARG A 966 9.24 10.91 -14.61
CA ARG A 966 9.98 10.97 -15.88
C ARG A 966 9.13 11.26 -17.14
N LYS A 967 7.81 11.52 -17.02
CA LYS A 967 6.88 11.80 -18.15
C LYS A 967 7.19 13.06 -18.97
N ARG A 968 8.20 13.85 -18.59
CA ARG A 968 8.64 15.08 -19.29
C ARG A 968 7.57 16.15 -19.54
N ARG A 969 6.39 16.07 -18.90
CA ARG A 969 5.37 17.16 -18.88
C ARG A 969 6.00 18.51 -18.54
N TRP A 970 7.07 18.48 -17.72
CA TRP A 970 7.78 19.66 -17.22
C TRP A 970 8.98 20.13 -18.08
N THR A 971 9.19 19.53 -19.26
CA THR A 971 10.19 19.98 -20.25
C THR A 971 9.65 21.05 -21.22
N GLN A 972 10.56 21.82 -21.83
CA GLN A 972 10.18 22.94 -22.70
C GLN A 972 9.54 22.48 -24.02
N GLY A 973 8.36 23.01 -24.33
CA GLY A 973 7.71 22.82 -25.63
C GLY A 973 6.55 23.79 -25.81
N ASP A 974 5.42 23.49 -25.21
CA ASP A 974 4.18 24.23 -25.42
C ASP A 974 3.90 25.31 -24.36
N ARG A 975 3.37 26.45 -24.82
CA ARG A 975 3.04 27.68 -24.06
C ARG A 975 4.21 28.61 -23.66
N GLY A 976 5.22 28.78 -24.53
CA GLY A 976 5.66 30.14 -24.88
C GLY A 976 6.75 30.88 -24.08
N ALA A 977 7.97 30.30 -24.00
CA ALA A 977 9.28 30.95 -23.76
C ALA A 977 9.55 31.64 -22.39
N ARG A 978 10.68 31.44 -21.71
CA ARG A 978 12.09 31.24 -22.18
C ARG A 978 12.91 30.21 -21.33
N PRO A 979 14.11 29.75 -21.78
CA PRO A 979 15.02 28.84 -21.04
C PRO A 979 15.79 29.54 -19.89
N VAL A 980 16.39 28.86 -18.90
CA VAL A 980 17.43 27.80 -18.94
C VAL A 980 17.39 26.91 -17.67
N TRP A 981 17.83 25.64 -17.73
CA TRP A 981 18.01 24.68 -16.59
C TRP A 981 19.18 23.71 -16.86
N THR A 982 20.25 23.58 -16.04
CA THR A 982 20.85 22.32 -15.44
C THR A 982 20.74 22.50 -13.92
N ALA A 983 21.51 23.31 -13.18
CA ALA A 983 22.45 24.42 -13.51
C ALA A 983 22.28 25.15 -14.88
N GLU A 984 22.85 24.75 -16.05
CA GLU A 984 22.60 25.32 -17.42
C GLU A 984 22.01 24.47 -18.62
N SER A 985 21.75 23.15 -18.58
CA SER A 985 21.24 22.30 -19.73
C SER A 985 20.45 20.95 -19.49
N ASN A 986 19.97 20.66 -18.28
CA ASN A 986 19.02 19.62 -17.76
C ASN A 986 19.27 18.12 -18.08
N PRO A 987 19.96 17.37 -17.18
CA PRO A 987 20.11 15.92 -17.28
C PRO A 987 19.05 15.06 -16.54
N GLY A 988 18.14 15.63 -15.73
CA GLY A 988 17.23 14.81 -14.91
C GLY A 988 16.15 15.55 -14.10
N GLY A 989 16.09 16.88 -14.16
CA GLY A 989 15.13 17.68 -13.39
C GLY A 989 13.71 17.56 -13.93
N ILE A 990 12.86 16.83 -13.20
CA ILE A 990 11.40 16.93 -13.25
C ILE A 990 10.89 16.92 -11.81
N GLN A 991 9.99 17.85 -11.49
CA GLN A 991 9.34 17.98 -10.20
C GLN A 991 7.82 17.97 -10.42
N PHE A 992 7.09 17.40 -9.46
CA PHE A 992 5.65 17.64 -9.36
C PHE A 992 5.46 19.05 -8.86
N ASP A 993 4.67 19.84 -9.54
CA ASP A 993 4.18 21.11 -9.01
C ASP A 993 3.20 20.80 -7.86
N VAL A 994 3.73 20.74 -6.65
CA VAL A 994 3.02 20.44 -5.40
C VAL A 994 3.14 21.55 -4.38
N ASP A 995 4.17 22.39 -4.51
CA ASP A 995 4.54 23.50 -3.63
C ASP A 995 3.51 24.64 -3.70
N ASP A 996 3.06 25.03 -4.90
CA ASP A 996 2.05 26.08 -5.05
C ASP A 996 0.92 25.83 -6.08
N LEU A 997 1.10 24.95 -7.08
CA LEU A 997 0.17 24.62 -8.19
C LEU A 997 0.00 25.70 -9.27
N ASP A 998 0.98 26.56 -9.48
CA ASP A 998 0.84 27.63 -10.46
C ASP A 998 0.91 27.18 -11.94
N MET A 999 1.28 25.91 -12.19
CA MET A 999 1.54 25.27 -13.48
C MET A 999 2.76 25.84 -14.23
N ARG A 1000 3.86 26.16 -13.51
CA ARG A 1000 5.08 26.86 -13.97
C ARG A 1000 4.84 28.29 -14.45
N ARG A 1001 4.11 29.09 -13.70
CA ARG A 1001 4.11 30.55 -13.91
C ARG A 1001 5.32 31.21 -13.22
N ASP A 1002 5.93 30.53 -12.24
CA ASP A 1002 7.19 30.87 -11.59
C ASP A 1002 8.21 29.70 -11.56
N ARG A 1003 8.87 29.43 -10.44
CA ARG A 1003 9.99 28.49 -10.29
C ARG A 1003 9.67 27.55 -9.13
N PHE A 1004 9.84 26.24 -9.32
CA PHE A 1004 9.72 25.30 -8.22
C PHE A 1004 10.62 25.69 -7.04
N HIS A 1005 10.03 25.85 -5.87
CA HIS A 1005 10.64 26.54 -4.74
C HIS A 1005 11.13 25.56 -3.65
N ALA A 1006 12.36 25.79 -3.18
CA ALA A 1006 12.90 25.12 -1.99
C ALA A 1006 12.25 25.70 -0.74
N PRO A 1007 12.34 25.02 0.42
CA PRO A 1007 11.74 25.47 1.66
C PRO A 1007 11.93 26.97 1.97
N ASP A 1008 10.84 27.73 1.83
CA ASP A 1008 10.74 29.08 2.39
C ASP A 1008 10.31 28.98 3.84
N PHE A 1009 11.18 29.45 4.71
CA PHE A 1009 10.83 29.78 6.08
C PHE A 1009 11.14 31.26 6.25
N GLU A 1010 10.22 32.02 6.86
CA GLU A 1010 10.41 33.46 7.06
C GLU A 1010 11.74 33.78 7.78
N GLU A 1011 12.18 32.87 8.65
CA GLU A 1011 13.49 32.87 9.33
C GLU A 1011 14.68 32.69 8.36
N LEU A 1012 14.61 31.74 7.42
CA LEU A 1012 15.64 31.54 6.37
C LEU A 1012 15.63 32.68 5.34
N GLY A 1013 14.46 33.22 5.00
CA GLY A 1013 14.30 34.42 4.16
C GLY A 1013 14.81 35.71 4.83
N VAL A 1014 15.10 35.69 6.13
CA VAL A 1014 15.83 36.74 6.86
C VAL A 1014 17.33 36.42 6.96
N LEU A 1015 17.71 35.16 7.21
CA LEU A 1015 19.11 34.70 7.24
C LEU A 1015 19.84 34.85 5.89
N CYS A 1016 19.21 34.42 4.79
CA CYS A 1016 19.80 34.45 3.45
C CYS A 1016 19.62 35.81 2.73
N LYS A 1017 19.23 36.87 3.45
CA LYS A 1017 18.80 38.17 2.90
C LYS A 1017 19.98 39.08 2.53
N GLY A 1018 20.80 38.63 1.57
CA GLY A 1018 21.87 39.41 0.95
C GLY A 1018 23.25 38.76 0.95
N ASP A 1019 23.42 37.59 1.56
CA ASP A 1019 24.66 36.81 1.50
C ASP A 1019 24.35 35.29 1.37
N THR A 1020 25.03 34.61 0.46
CA THR A 1020 24.94 33.16 0.23
C THR A 1020 26.04 32.38 0.94
N SER A 1021 26.86 33.05 1.77
CA SER A 1021 27.97 32.44 2.51
C SER A 1021 27.53 31.45 3.60
N HIS A 1022 26.35 31.64 4.19
CA HIS A 1022 25.83 30.77 5.24
C HIS A 1022 25.53 29.36 4.71
N PRO A 1023 25.96 28.25 5.37
CA PRO A 1023 25.82 26.90 4.85
C PRO A 1023 24.39 26.55 4.44
N SER A 1024 23.39 26.86 5.27
CA SER A 1024 21.97 26.63 5.01
C SER A 1024 21.38 27.45 3.84
N CYS A 1025 22.14 28.40 3.27
CA CYS A 1025 21.76 29.19 2.11
C CYS A 1025 22.41 28.69 0.81
N ARG A 1026 23.35 27.72 0.86
CA ARG A 1026 24.07 27.23 -0.35
C ARG A 1026 23.17 26.48 -1.34
N TYR A 1027 22.06 25.91 -0.87
CA TYR A 1027 21.10 25.15 -1.68
C TYR A 1027 19.71 25.79 -1.75
N ALA A 1028 19.58 27.05 -1.29
CA ALA A 1028 18.32 27.79 -1.38
C ALA A 1028 17.96 28.04 -2.85
N TRP A 1029 17.01 27.26 -3.39
CA TRP A 1029 16.42 27.57 -4.69
C TRP A 1029 15.71 28.94 -4.57
N SER A 1030 16.01 29.85 -5.49
CA SER A 1030 15.63 31.27 -5.34
C SER A 1030 14.11 31.46 -5.21
N CYS A 1031 13.65 31.99 -4.08
CA CYS A 1031 12.23 32.23 -3.77
C CYS A 1031 11.73 33.63 -4.17
N GLY A 1032 10.42 33.82 -4.16
CA GLY A 1032 9.67 34.94 -4.75
C GLY A 1032 9.81 36.32 -4.09
N ASP A 1033 9.00 37.29 -4.55
CA ASP A 1033 9.05 38.69 -4.07
C ASP A 1033 8.18 38.94 -2.83
N ALA A 1034 8.36 40.11 -2.20
CA ALA A 1034 7.73 40.49 -0.94
C ALA A 1034 6.18 40.55 -0.94
N ASN A 1035 5.52 40.31 -2.08
CA ASN A 1035 4.05 40.24 -2.19
C ASN A 1035 3.54 38.81 -2.42
N ASN A 1036 4.42 37.82 -2.67
CA ASN A 1036 4.06 36.41 -2.85
C ASN A 1036 5.08 35.51 -2.09
N PRO A 1037 4.95 35.37 -0.75
CA PRO A 1037 5.84 34.52 0.03
C PRO A 1037 5.62 33.05 -0.32
N CYS A 1038 6.72 32.30 -0.45
CA CYS A 1038 6.70 30.91 -0.85
C CYS A 1038 6.31 30.01 0.35
N LYS A 1039 6.00 28.72 0.11
CA LYS A 1039 5.52 27.80 1.16
C LYS A 1039 6.32 26.49 1.13
N PRO A 1040 6.92 26.05 2.26
CA PRO A 1040 7.95 25.00 2.26
C PRO A 1040 7.39 23.58 2.20
N LEU A 1041 6.17 23.41 2.68
CA LEU A 1041 5.34 22.22 2.56
C LEU A 1041 3.97 22.71 2.20
N ARG A 1042 3.38 22.14 1.17
CA ARG A 1042 1.99 22.44 0.84
C ARG A 1042 1.10 21.87 1.94
N GLU A 1043 0.53 22.79 2.69
CA GLU A 1043 -0.48 22.52 3.71
C GLU A 1043 -1.87 22.74 3.14
N PHE A 1044 -2.70 21.71 3.28
CA PHE A 1044 -4.14 21.89 3.33
C PHE A 1044 -4.59 21.61 4.76
N THR A 1045 -5.04 22.64 5.46
CA THR A 1045 -5.72 22.48 6.74
C THR A 1045 -7.18 22.13 6.46
N GLY A 1046 -7.61 20.99 7.01
CA GLY A 1046 -9.01 20.60 7.04
C GLY A 1046 -9.80 21.40 8.07
N GLN A 1047 -11.03 20.97 8.32
CA GLN A 1047 -11.85 21.57 9.38
C GLN A 1047 -11.21 21.37 10.76
N LEU A 1048 -11.37 22.38 11.62
CA LEU A 1048 -11.12 22.21 13.05
C LEU A 1048 -12.25 21.38 13.68
N LEU A 1049 -11.88 20.39 14.48
CA LEU A 1049 -12.78 19.76 15.43
C LEU A 1049 -13.23 20.79 16.48
N ALA A 1050 -14.40 20.57 17.07
CA ALA A 1050 -15.04 21.53 18.00
C ALA A 1050 -14.22 21.83 19.27
N ASP A 1051 -13.23 20.98 19.59
CA ASP A 1051 -12.29 21.10 20.72
C ASP A 1051 -10.95 21.80 20.36
N GLY A 1052 -10.80 22.25 19.10
CA GLY A 1052 -9.62 22.94 18.59
C GLY A 1052 -8.56 22.04 17.97
N ARG A 1053 -8.78 20.72 17.90
CA ARG A 1053 -7.92 19.81 17.12
C ARG A 1053 -8.07 20.07 15.61
N THR A 1054 -7.03 19.81 14.83
CA THR A 1054 -6.97 20.11 13.38
C THR A 1054 -6.44 18.92 12.60
N SER A 1055 -7.14 18.53 11.53
CA SER A 1055 -6.65 17.55 10.55
C SER A 1055 -5.99 18.27 9.36
N ALA A 1056 -4.98 17.68 8.74
CA ALA A 1056 -4.21 18.32 7.66
C ALA A 1056 -3.65 17.33 6.64
N LEU A 1057 -3.34 17.83 5.45
CA LEU A 1057 -2.58 17.15 4.41
C LEU A 1057 -1.21 17.81 4.30
N ARG A 1058 -0.14 17.01 4.41
CA ARG A 1058 1.26 17.45 4.33
C ARG A 1058 1.99 16.63 3.27
N VAL A 1059 2.49 17.30 2.23
CA VAL A 1059 3.15 16.63 1.09
C VAL A 1059 4.67 16.86 1.14
N PRO A 1060 5.45 16.08 1.91
CA PRO A 1060 6.91 16.20 1.91
C PRO A 1060 7.52 15.77 0.59
N MET A 1061 8.39 16.61 0.05
CA MET A 1061 9.31 16.25 -1.02
C MET A 1061 10.65 15.81 -0.40
N LEU A 1062 11.02 14.56 -0.65
CA LEU A 1062 12.17 13.90 -0.02
C LEU A 1062 13.37 13.73 -0.97
N ASN A 1063 13.06 13.48 -2.25
CA ASN A 1063 14.00 13.32 -3.36
C ASN A 1063 13.36 13.90 -4.64
N VAL A 1064 14.18 14.33 -5.60
CA VAL A 1064 13.74 14.81 -6.92
C VAL A 1064 13.17 13.71 -7.81
N GLU A 1065 13.59 12.45 -7.60
CA GLU A 1065 13.02 11.29 -8.31
C GLU A 1065 11.80 10.67 -7.58
N GLY A 1066 11.34 11.29 -6.50
CA GLY A 1066 10.34 10.72 -5.60
C GLY A 1066 10.94 9.73 -4.60
N GLN A 1067 10.16 9.38 -3.57
CA GLN A 1067 10.57 8.42 -2.54
C GLN A 1067 9.34 7.83 -1.83
N HIS A 1068 9.42 6.55 -1.47
CA HIS A 1068 8.45 5.88 -0.61
C HIS A 1068 8.83 6.07 0.87
N GLY A 1069 8.00 6.80 1.63
CA GLY A 1069 8.26 7.09 3.05
C GLY A 1069 9.52 7.95 3.30
N PHE A 1070 9.72 8.34 4.57
CA PHE A 1070 10.94 9.01 5.03
C PHE A 1070 11.67 8.17 6.08
N LEU A 1071 13.00 8.26 6.09
CA LEU A 1071 13.82 7.56 7.08
C LEU A 1071 13.90 8.34 8.39
N TYR A 1072 14.64 7.79 9.34
CA TYR A 1072 15.13 8.56 10.48
C TYR A 1072 16.08 9.68 10.02
N PRO A 1073 16.28 10.70 10.88
CA PRO A 1073 16.89 11.97 10.46
C PRO A 1073 18.36 11.87 10.06
N GLU A 1074 18.77 12.68 9.08
CA GLU A 1074 20.10 12.61 8.44
C GLU A 1074 20.86 13.96 8.54
N PRO A 1075 21.61 14.21 9.63
CA PRO A 1075 22.15 15.54 9.89
C PRO A 1075 23.29 16.00 8.97
N ASP A 1076 24.00 15.10 8.27
CA ASP A 1076 25.00 15.48 7.26
C ASP A 1076 24.36 16.24 6.06
N ARG A 1077 23.05 16.08 5.79
CA ARG A 1077 22.33 16.91 4.80
C ARG A 1077 22.50 18.40 5.07
N ARG A 1078 22.64 18.79 6.35
CA ARG A 1078 22.86 20.17 6.81
C ARG A 1078 24.29 20.62 6.63
N LEU A 1079 25.25 19.73 6.91
CA LEU A 1079 26.68 20.01 6.76
C LEU A 1079 27.04 20.23 5.29
N ASN A 1080 26.34 19.54 4.40
CA ASN A 1080 26.35 19.78 2.96
C ASN A 1080 25.46 20.96 2.51
N GLY A 1081 24.88 21.75 3.42
CA GLY A 1081 24.15 22.99 3.12
C GLY A 1081 22.67 22.84 2.75
N GLY A 1082 22.09 21.66 2.92
CA GLY A 1082 20.69 21.35 2.64
C GLY A 1082 19.76 21.36 3.87
N PHE A 1083 18.52 20.95 3.64
CA PHE A 1083 17.45 20.86 4.65
C PHE A 1083 17.18 19.39 5.00
N ASP A 1084 17.14 19.05 6.29
CA ASP A 1084 16.82 17.71 6.76
C ASP A 1084 15.29 17.51 6.84
N THR A 1085 14.67 17.13 5.71
CA THR A 1085 13.23 16.88 5.64
C THR A 1085 12.81 15.68 6.49
N TYR A 1086 13.68 14.68 6.68
CA TYR A 1086 13.39 13.53 7.54
C TYR A 1086 13.28 13.99 9.00
N GLY A 1087 14.29 14.72 9.50
CA GLY A 1087 14.28 15.38 10.81
C GLY A 1087 13.06 16.26 11.01
N PHE A 1088 12.68 17.05 10.00
CA PHE A 1088 11.48 17.88 10.06
C PHE A 1088 10.21 17.05 10.21
N MET A 1089 9.98 16.01 9.40
CA MET A 1089 8.76 15.21 9.44
C MET A 1089 8.62 14.40 10.72
N VAL A 1090 9.71 13.78 11.20
CA VAL A 1090 9.73 13.05 12.48
C VAL A 1090 9.34 13.98 13.64
N ASN A 1091 9.90 15.19 13.66
CA ASN A 1091 9.64 16.17 14.71
C ASN A 1091 8.25 16.82 14.59
N LEU A 1092 7.73 17.01 13.38
CA LEU A 1092 6.37 17.49 13.14
C LEU A 1092 5.33 16.49 13.67
N ILE A 1093 5.53 15.18 13.45
CA ILE A 1093 4.64 14.15 14.01
C ILE A 1093 4.70 14.15 15.55
N GLY A 1094 5.91 14.23 16.13
CA GLY A 1094 6.08 14.31 17.58
C GLY A 1094 5.40 15.53 18.22
N ASP A 1095 5.49 16.72 17.61
CA ASP A 1095 4.83 17.94 18.07
C ASP A 1095 3.30 17.91 17.85
N PHE A 1096 2.85 17.40 16.69
CA PHE A 1096 1.44 17.21 16.40
C PHE A 1096 0.77 16.32 17.44
N PHE A 1097 1.38 15.18 17.77
CA PHE A 1097 0.92 14.31 18.84
C PHE A 1097 1.04 14.98 20.22
N ALA A 1098 2.15 15.62 20.56
CA ALA A 1098 2.31 16.27 21.87
C ALA A 1098 1.38 17.45 22.12
N SER A 1099 0.84 18.06 21.08
CA SER A 1099 -0.23 19.07 21.16
C SER A 1099 -1.64 18.48 21.30
N GLY A 1100 -1.78 17.15 21.27
CA GLY A 1100 -3.06 16.45 21.16
C GLY A 1100 -3.75 16.70 19.81
N GLY A 1101 -2.98 16.89 18.73
CA GLY A 1101 -3.50 17.19 17.39
C GLY A 1101 -3.93 18.65 17.17
N LYS A 1102 -3.40 19.61 17.94
CA LYS A 1102 -3.81 21.03 17.95
C LYS A 1102 -2.78 21.99 17.32
N SER A 1103 -1.56 21.52 17.05
CA SER A 1103 -0.44 22.31 16.54
C SER A 1103 0.18 21.63 15.33
N LEU A 1104 0.49 22.42 14.29
CA LEU A 1104 1.20 21.98 13.09
C LEU A 1104 2.34 22.96 12.83
N ARG A 1105 3.47 22.70 13.49
CA ARG A 1105 4.63 23.61 13.51
C ARG A 1105 5.41 23.63 12.21
N GLN A 1106 5.88 24.82 11.88
CA GLN A 1106 6.48 25.15 10.58
C GLN A 1106 7.70 26.07 10.75
N GLU A 1107 8.30 26.13 11.93
CA GLU A 1107 9.55 26.86 12.16
C GLU A 1107 10.76 26.05 11.64
N VAL A 1108 11.84 26.71 11.19
CA VAL A 1108 13.01 26.02 10.57
C VAL A 1108 13.56 24.96 11.52
N CYS A 1109 13.67 25.36 12.78
CA CYS A 1109 14.18 24.57 13.89
C CYS A 1109 13.55 23.19 14.04
N MET A 1110 12.33 22.95 13.53
CA MET A 1110 11.74 21.61 13.51
C MET A 1110 12.58 20.59 12.73
N ASN A 1111 13.46 21.02 11.82
CA ASN A 1111 14.41 20.10 11.19
C ASN A 1111 15.55 19.64 12.12
N VAL A 1112 15.80 20.30 13.27
CA VAL A 1112 17.01 20.17 14.11
C VAL A 1112 16.92 19.03 15.13
N ILE A 1113 18.03 18.30 15.25
CA ILE A 1113 18.25 17.28 16.27
C ILE A 1113 19.53 17.58 17.05
N PRO A 1114 19.42 17.82 18.37
CA PRO A 1114 20.57 18.22 19.18
C PRO A 1114 21.65 17.15 19.32
N ALA A 1115 21.31 15.87 19.19
CA ALA A 1115 22.23 14.74 19.36
C ALA A 1115 23.39 14.68 18.34
N THR A 1116 23.40 15.58 17.34
CA THR A 1116 24.34 15.54 16.21
C THR A 1116 25.37 16.66 16.15
N ILE A 1117 25.72 17.30 17.26
CA ILE A 1117 26.98 18.08 17.32
C ILE A 1117 28.19 17.15 17.56
N VAL A 1118 28.36 16.20 16.64
CA VAL A 1118 29.56 15.36 16.57
C VAL A 1118 30.57 16.06 15.68
N SER A 1119 31.78 16.27 16.21
CA SER A 1119 32.82 17.08 15.58
C SER A 1119 33.39 16.45 14.29
N THR A 1120 32.81 16.78 13.14
CA THR A 1120 33.59 16.85 11.89
C THR A 1120 34.15 18.26 11.75
N CYS A 1121 35.35 18.48 12.26
CA CYS A 1121 36.14 19.65 11.87
C CYS A 1121 36.50 19.51 10.39
N THR A 1122 35.66 20.03 9.50
CA THR A 1122 36.00 20.23 8.09
C THR A 1122 37.07 21.31 8.02
N TYR A 1123 38.33 20.90 8.18
CA TYR A 1123 39.45 21.77 7.88
C TYR A 1123 39.32 22.24 6.43
N PRO A 1124 39.31 23.55 6.13
CA PRO A 1124 39.51 23.99 4.77
C PRO A 1124 40.89 23.47 4.31
N LEU A 1125 40.90 22.71 3.21
CA LEU A 1125 42.14 22.20 2.61
C LEU A 1125 42.97 23.36 2.06
N THR A 1126 43.83 23.93 2.90
CA THR A 1126 44.81 24.95 2.49
C THR A 1126 46.11 24.28 2.06
N CYS A 1127 46.43 24.35 0.77
CA CYS A 1127 47.73 23.91 0.24
C CYS A 1127 48.81 24.98 0.45
N GLU A 1128 49.62 24.79 1.51
CA GLU A 1128 50.79 25.61 1.87
C GLU A 1128 50.55 27.11 2.17
N ALA A 1129 51.65 27.82 2.47
CA ALA A 1129 51.73 28.74 3.60
C ALA A 1129 51.28 30.20 3.37
N ASP A 1130 50.42 30.48 2.38
CA ASP A 1130 49.91 31.84 2.11
C ASP A 1130 48.40 32.05 2.32
N GLY A 1131 47.65 30.99 2.62
CA GLY A 1131 46.24 31.08 3.03
C GLY A 1131 45.26 31.43 1.91
N SER A 1132 45.62 31.18 0.65
CA SER A 1132 44.71 31.32 -0.49
C SER A 1132 43.78 30.10 -0.66
N PRO A 1133 42.48 30.29 -0.96
CA PRO A 1133 41.56 29.19 -1.26
C PRO A 1133 41.83 28.62 -2.67
N CYS A 1134 41.58 27.32 -2.85
CA CYS A 1134 41.86 26.58 -4.10
C CYS A 1134 40.86 26.83 -5.25
N ASP A 1135 40.58 28.10 -5.58
CA ASP A 1135 39.71 28.52 -6.68
C ASP A 1135 40.52 29.03 -7.89
N SER A 1136 41.22 28.14 -8.59
CA SER A 1136 41.74 28.41 -9.95
C SER A 1136 42.12 27.12 -10.69
N PRO A 1137 41.76 26.97 -11.98
CA PRO A 1137 42.30 25.90 -12.82
C PRO A 1137 43.80 26.14 -13.05
N GLY A 1138 44.61 25.08 -12.89
CA GLY A 1138 46.05 25.15 -13.14
C GLY A 1138 46.38 25.49 -14.59
N PRO A 1139 47.54 26.13 -14.87
CA PRO A 1139 47.93 26.51 -16.23
C PRO A 1139 48.22 25.29 -17.11
N GLU A 1140 48.09 25.49 -18.43
CA GLU A 1140 48.24 24.48 -19.50
C GLU A 1140 49.43 23.53 -19.27
N GLY A 1141 49.16 22.22 -19.05
CA GLY A 1141 50.23 21.23 -18.93
C GLY A 1141 49.85 19.85 -18.39
N CYS A 1142 48.74 19.69 -17.67
CA CYS A 1142 48.31 18.39 -17.16
C CYS A 1142 47.38 17.69 -18.15
N GLY A 1143 47.81 16.53 -18.68
CA GLY A 1143 47.00 15.68 -19.54
C GLY A 1143 46.00 14.82 -18.77
N GLU A 1144 45.09 14.17 -19.51
CA GLU A 1144 44.05 13.29 -18.95
C GLU A 1144 44.66 12.13 -18.14
N GLY A 1145 44.24 11.98 -16.88
CA GLY A 1145 44.56 10.84 -16.02
C GLY A 1145 45.39 11.17 -14.76
N ASN A 1146 44.71 11.11 -13.61
CA ASN A 1146 45.22 11.09 -12.23
C ASN A 1146 45.81 12.43 -11.70
N ALA A 1147 45.70 12.77 -10.41
CA ALA A 1147 45.30 11.93 -9.26
C ALA A 1147 44.47 12.70 -8.21
N CYS A 1148 43.28 12.21 -7.89
CA CYS A 1148 42.86 12.04 -6.49
C CYS A 1148 42.91 10.54 -6.24
N LEU A 1149 43.81 10.09 -5.35
CA LEU A 1149 44.06 8.67 -5.14
C LEU A 1149 42.92 8.03 -4.33
N GLN A 1150 42.57 6.81 -4.73
CA GLN A 1150 41.78 5.88 -3.93
C GLN A 1150 42.43 5.67 -2.55
N ALA A 1151 41.59 5.45 -1.55
CA ALA A 1151 41.97 4.73 -0.34
C ALA A 1151 40.97 3.57 -0.16
N ASP A 1152 41.32 2.42 -0.70
CA ASP A 1152 40.70 1.16 -0.30
C ASP A 1152 41.17 0.81 1.12
N GLU A 1153 40.30 0.18 1.92
CA GLU A 1153 40.58 -0.48 3.21
C GLU A 1153 41.35 0.33 4.29
N GLY A 1154 40.61 0.92 5.24
CA GLY A 1154 41.01 1.02 6.64
C GLY A 1154 41.95 2.17 7.05
N ILE A 1155 41.51 2.91 8.09
CA ILE A 1155 42.29 3.87 8.90
C ILE A 1155 42.76 5.13 8.14
N CYS A 1156 42.20 6.28 8.50
CA CYS A 1156 42.75 7.58 8.11
C CYS A 1156 44.18 7.77 8.65
N ALA A 1157 45.19 7.59 7.79
CA ALA A 1157 46.57 7.88 8.15
C ALA A 1157 46.76 9.38 8.40
N THR A 1158 47.27 9.74 9.59
CA THR A 1158 47.57 11.12 9.98
C THR A 1158 48.68 11.71 9.08
N GLY A 1159 48.28 12.42 8.03
CA GLY A 1159 49.14 12.89 6.94
C GLY A 1159 49.17 14.42 6.71
N ALA A 1160 48.53 15.21 7.58
CA ALA A 1160 48.68 16.65 7.64
C ALA A 1160 49.33 17.04 8.98
N SER A 1161 50.17 18.08 8.99
CA SER A 1161 50.94 18.47 10.18
C SER A 1161 50.02 18.85 11.34
N ALA A 1162 50.02 18.04 12.39
CA ALA A 1162 49.29 18.33 13.62
C ALA A 1162 49.78 19.65 14.23
N SER A 1163 48.86 20.59 14.40
CA SER A 1163 49.00 21.65 15.42
C SER A 1163 48.96 20.97 16.79
N GLU A 1164 50.05 21.03 17.56
CA GLU A 1164 50.16 20.40 18.89
C GLU A 1164 49.25 21.03 19.97
N THR A 1165 48.43 22.03 19.61
CA THR A 1165 47.45 22.66 20.50
C THR A 1165 46.03 22.37 20.04
N PRO A 1166 45.21 21.65 20.84
CA PRO A 1166 43.76 21.59 20.64
C PRO A 1166 43.16 23.00 20.68
N VAL A 1167 42.42 23.38 19.65
CA VAL A 1167 41.66 24.63 19.64
C VAL A 1167 40.40 24.43 20.47
N THR A 1168 40.49 24.70 21.76
CA THR A 1168 39.28 24.83 22.60
C THR A 1168 38.45 25.99 22.07
N CYS A 1169 37.21 25.73 21.65
CA CYS A 1169 36.29 26.67 21.01
C CYS A 1169 35.75 27.77 21.95
N ARG A 1170 36.53 28.16 22.95
CA ARG A 1170 36.11 29.01 24.07
C ARG A 1170 36.03 30.50 23.73
N ASN A 1171 36.78 30.94 22.72
CA ASN A 1171 37.07 32.36 22.44
C ASN A 1171 37.03 32.74 20.95
N ASP A 1172 36.46 31.91 20.07
CA ASP A 1172 36.40 32.18 18.62
C ASP A 1172 34.95 32.38 18.16
N GLU A 1173 34.59 33.63 17.85
CA GLU A 1173 33.25 34.03 17.37
C GLU A 1173 32.88 33.29 16.07
N THR A 1174 33.87 32.95 15.23
CA THR A 1174 33.66 32.22 13.97
C THR A 1174 33.13 30.81 14.20
N CYS A 1175 33.56 30.17 15.30
CA CYS A 1175 33.15 28.81 15.64
C CYS A 1175 31.72 28.80 16.22
N ALA A 1176 31.38 29.78 17.05
CA ALA A 1176 30.02 29.97 17.58
C ALA A 1176 28.99 30.30 16.49
N LEU A 1177 29.41 31.01 15.43
CA LEU A 1177 28.57 31.28 14.24
C LEU A 1177 28.36 30.04 13.35
N SER A 1178 29.27 29.06 13.36
CA SER A 1178 29.13 27.82 12.59
C SER A 1178 28.39 26.70 13.34
N PHE A 1179 28.51 26.66 14.67
CA PHE A 1179 27.88 25.65 15.53
C PHE A 1179 27.32 26.30 16.81
N PRO A 1180 26.07 26.78 16.80
CA PRO A 1180 25.45 27.45 17.95
C PRO A 1180 25.05 26.51 19.10
N TYR A 1181 25.26 25.19 18.95
CA TYR A 1181 25.01 24.15 19.93
C TYR A 1181 26.33 23.38 20.16
N GLY A 1182 26.73 23.13 21.41
CA GLY A 1182 28.12 22.80 21.77
C GLY A 1182 28.64 21.41 21.35
N VAL A 1183 29.97 21.30 21.22
CA VAL A 1183 30.69 20.11 20.70
C VAL A 1183 30.92 19.04 21.79
N LEU A 1184 30.75 17.76 21.43
CA LEU A 1184 31.16 16.59 22.23
C LEU A 1184 32.54 16.05 21.83
N ASP A 1185 33.31 15.51 22.79
CA ASP A 1185 34.60 14.85 22.53
C ASP A 1185 34.38 13.37 22.13
N PRO A 1186 34.79 12.92 20.93
CA PRO A 1186 34.58 11.55 20.47
C PRO A 1186 35.37 10.48 21.24
N ASN A 1187 36.25 10.85 22.18
CA ASN A 1187 37.05 9.90 22.97
C ASN A 1187 36.55 9.72 24.42
N ASP A 1188 35.53 10.47 24.87
CA ASP A 1188 35.00 10.38 26.22
C ASP A 1188 33.46 10.49 26.23
N PRO A 1189 32.74 9.37 26.00
CA PRO A 1189 31.28 9.35 25.92
C PRO A 1189 30.58 9.59 27.28
N ALA A 1190 31.32 9.89 28.36
CA ALA A 1190 30.77 10.16 29.68
C ALA A 1190 30.68 11.67 30.03
N GLN A 1191 31.06 12.58 29.12
CA GLN A 1191 31.03 14.02 29.40
C GLN A 1191 29.72 14.71 28.99
N THR A 1192 29.17 15.47 29.95
CA THR A 1192 28.06 16.41 29.73
C THR A 1192 28.52 17.57 28.83
N PRO A 1193 27.70 18.07 27.88
CA PRO A 1193 28.08 19.17 27.00
C PRO A 1193 28.58 20.42 27.73
N VAL A 1194 29.70 21.00 27.27
CA VAL A 1194 30.26 22.21 27.87
C VAL A 1194 29.61 23.46 27.28
N GLY A 1195 28.57 23.98 27.92
CA GLY A 1195 28.11 25.37 27.72
C GLY A 1195 26.62 25.58 27.45
N ALA A 1196 25.84 24.52 27.24
CA ALA A 1196 24.38 24.55 27.25
C ALA A 1196 23.90 23.66 28.40
N ASP A 1197 22.90 24.11 29.16
CA ASP A 1197 22.22 23.19 30.06
C ASP A 1197 21.36 22.20 29.26
N GLN A 1198 21.28 20.97 29.74
CA GLN A 1198 20.61 19.88 29.04
C GLN A 1198 19.11 20.17 28.88
N ASP A 1199 18.50 20.86 29.85
CA ASP A 1199 17.08 21.25 29.82
C ASP A 1199 16.77 22.21 28.65
N SER A 1200 17.69 23.11 28.30
CA SER A 1200 17.57 24.03 27.15
C SER A 1200 17.75 23.33 25.80
N ILE A 1201 18.50 22.24 25.75
CA ILE A 1201 18.64 21.39 24.56
C ILE A 1201 17.39 20.50 24.38
N ASP A 1202 16.93 19.90 25.47
CA ASP A 1202 15.93 18.83 25.46
C ASP A 1202 14.49 19.35 25.24
N ASN A 1203 14.14 20.53 25.78
CA ASN A 1203 12.74 20.96 25.82
C ASN A 1203 12.27 21.84 24.65
N HIS A 1204 13.16 22.69 24.09
CA HIS A 1204 12.72 23.87 23.35
C HIS A 1204 13.55 24.18 22.09
N VAL A 1205 13.63 23.20 21.18
CA VAL A 1205 14.23 23.34 19.83
C VAL A 1205 13.83 24.63 19.12
N CYS A 1206 12.61 25.14 19.36
CA CYS A 1206 12.10 26.38 18.78
C CYS A 1206 11.74 27.51 19.77
N GLU A 1207 11.55 27.28 21.09
CA GLU A 1207 11.40 28.42 22.03
C GLU A 1207 12.73 29.05 22.43
N TRP A 1208 13.84 28.31 22.34
CA TRP A 1208 15.18 28.88 22.51
C TRP A 1208 15.44 30.01 21.50
N ILE A 1209 15.02 29.83 20.24
CA ILE A 1209 15.06 30.88 19.21
C ILE A 1209 14.18 32.09 19.59
N LYS A 1210 12.99 31.86 20.16
CA LYS A 1210 12.12 32.94 20.67
C LYS A 1210 12.75 33.68 21.87
N SER A 1211 13.54 32.99 22.70
CA SER A 1211 14.29 33.62 23.81
C SER A 1211 15.44 34.52 23.34
N LEU A 1212 15.93 34.33 22.11
CA LEU A 1212 16.93 35.18 21.44
C LEU A 1212 16.30 36.38 20.71
N GLY A 1213 15.01 36.65 20.91
CA GLY A 1213 14.32 37.80 20.35
C GLY A 1213 14.80 39.16 20.90
N ALA A 1214 15.63 39.83 20.10
CA ALA A 1214 15.96 41.26 20.12
C ALA A 1214 16.96 41.81 21.16
N SER A 1215 18.21 42.01 20.73
CA SER A 1215 18.72 43.38 20.50
C SER A 1215 19.97 43.42 19.60
N GLU A 1216 19.90 44.26 18.56
CA GLU A 1216 20.91 44.55 17.51
C GLU A 1216 21.11 43.49 16.41
#